data_AF-A0A7C6A8I7-F1
#
_entry.id   AF-A0A7C6A8I7-F1
#
_cell.length_a   1.000
_cell.length_b   1.000
_cell.length_c   1.000
_cell.angle_alpha   90.00
_cell.angle_beta   90.00
_cell.angle_gamma   90.00
#
_symmetry.space_group_name_H-M   'P 1'
#
loop_
_entity.id
_entity.type
_entity.pdbx_description
1 polymer ?
#
loop_
_entity_poly.entity_id
_entity_poly.type
_entity_poly.pdbx_seq_one_letter_code
_entity_poly.pdbx_strand_id
1 'polypeptide(L)'
;MFATVPWTEPKIEDFARSFKPKFIPPPKILDKTLDRFNYLYEIKQTADFIARYQVSDSLSPDFGGIIEAEHLPNIIETDNTQEAIWVWSRWYELTGRNDYETNIRRAWLYVLRYPAYREGPDYYCVWNCGLAFFAERKYRSVYGDSSFIPYTDTCLQYIFSHPLPLTNSLNAFVTAFASGMLYAYAIERNNPIAKDTALAYGNRVRAWIEADARNRLSSGNWAMSGGTAMWGVCSSIWREDTIAGKNWIRIYKDSLPFFYPVGQWNNSWNIWLANGYRACAQIIHSDTLWSIHHILTDTLLLQDRDDDGGIPATWNEPPNYDQTWVSTYLVFMGMDVFVTPTYAYDAGVLKLFEPDPPRIHLPSDTLNLKAIVTNFGSQGLGSVPVTTILSYNGDEDTIFSNTGPLPFLASETIHILSGHLLLPGIINIKSYTTLQDSNPKNDTAKIAIKTFAWCNVTGNLSDSSSGLPIQARLKAYLGTDTIPFDSTNSDTSGNFQLTLADTIFRILVLPTLPYPNQTYSVTIHGDTNLFFLLNPAHLLLVNDDSLHRYEQYYTSTFDSLNLTYVVWRRGIQGPVPISTFSGFRLRTVVWYTGDAVNNTLNNDDQDSITALLTNGGKIFLTGQNIGQELGATSFYQNTLHARFIQPNQSGYFIFGLRSDPFGANFTGSATIGIGGANNQNSRDQIASDSFSHIFLVYDTIANQGAGIYYTDPASQSRLIYLGFGFEAINRPPTYPQFLTRVQFMELCLSWLTGISEITKTNPMPKIQVFPQPFSRLVHFNINLPNEVVKTIKIYNCSGRCIYRFPAKSGRSHLVWNGSDQNGKSVSSGVYFYRIELGKDSSSTTTFQGRLTYLKP
;
A
#
# COMPACT_ATOMS: atom_id res chain seq x y z
N MET A 1 -26.94 -14.00 -10.67
CA MET A 1 -26.44 -13.17 -11.79
C MET A 1 -26.57 -11.72 -11.35
N PHE A 2 -25.55 -10.88 -11.19
CA PHE A 2 -24.11 -10.99 -11.37
C PHE A 2 -23.44 -10.55 -10.07
N ALA A 3 -22.87 -11.49 -9.32
CA ALA A 3 -21.83 -11.17 -8.37
C ALA A 3 -20.55 -10.94 -9.19
N THR A 4 -19.84 -9.85 -8.91
CA THR A 4 -18.42 -9.76 -9.25
C THR A 4 -17.75 -11.05 -8.78
N VAL A 5 -17.18 -11.77 -9.74
CA VAL A 5 -16.52 -13.06 -9.54
C VAL A 5 -15.45 -12.90 -8.45
N PRO A 6 -15.34 -13.84 -7.48
CA PRO A 6 -14.21 -13.90 -6.57
C PRO A 6 -12.91 -13.76 -7.35
N TRP A 7 -11.97 -12.97 -6.84
CA TRP A 7 -10.67 -12.86 -7.47
C TRP A 7 -10.06 -14.26 -7.50
N THR A 8 -9.89 -14.79 -8.71
CA THR A 8 -9.17 -16.04 -8.90
C THR A 8 -7.71 -15.81 -8.54
N GLU A 9 -7.00 -16.85 -8.11
CA GLU A 9 -5.57 -16.78 -7.80
C GLU A 9 -4.73 -16.05 -8.90
N PRO A 10 -5.03 -16.18 -10.21
CA PRO A 10 -4.41 -15.37 -11.27
C PRO A 10 -4.74 -13.88 -11.26
N LYS A 11 -5.94 -13.47 -10.83
CA LYS A 11 -6.31 -12.05 -10.65
C LYS A 11 -5.64 -11.46 -9.41
N ILE A 12 -5.51 -12.27 -8.35
CA ILE A 12 -4.71 -11.93 -7.15
C ILE A 12 -3.23 -11.77 -7.54
N GLU A 13 -2.72 -12.64 -8.42
CA GLU A 13 -1.38 -12.53 -8.97
C GLU A 13 -1.20 -11.31 -9.91
N ASP A 14 -2.19 -10.94 -10.74
CA ASP A 14 -2.11 -9.73 -11.58
C ASP A 14 -2.19 -8.44 -10.74
N PHE A 15 -2.97 -8.44 -9.64
CA PHE A 15 -2.93 -7.36 -8.65
C PHE A 15 -1.57 -7.29 -7.95
N ALA A 16 -1.02 -8.43 -7.56
CA ALA A 16 0.34 -8.54 -7.00
C ALA A 16 1.43 -8.14 -8.01
N ARG A 17 1.21 -8.31 -9.32
CA ARG A 17 2.10 -7.80 -10.40
C ARG A 17 1.96 -6.30 -10.63
N SER A 18 0.82 -5.70 -10.29
CA SER A 18 0.61 -4.24 -10.33
C SER A 18 0.98 -3.52 -9.02
N PHE A 19 1.38 -4.27 -7.99
CA PHE A 19 1.89 -3.70 -6.75
C PHE A 19 3.38 -3.35 -6.93
N LYS A 20 3.69 -2.05 -7.04
CA LYS A 20 5.04 -1.58 -6.71
C LYS A 20 5.30 -1.96 -5.25
N PRO A 21 6.40 -2.64 -4.92
CA PRO A 21 6.69 -2.95 -3.53
C PRO A 21 6.75 -1.63 -2.75
N LYS A 22 5.89 -1.47 -1.74
CA LYS A 22 6.21 -0.57 -0.64
C LYS A 22 7.42 -1.16 0.06
N PHE A 23 8.60 -0.61 -0.24
CA PHE A 23 9.77 -0.74 0.60
C PHE A 23 9.47 -0.15 1.99
N ILE A 24 9.80 -0.86 3.08
CA ILE A 24 9.97 -0.28 4.42
C ILE A 24 11.11 -1.06 5.11
N PRO A 25 12.25 -0.42 5.44
CA PRO A 25 12.43 0.08 6.82
C PRO A 25 13.20 1.43 6.92
N PRO A 26 12.81 2.33 7.85
CA PRO A 26 13.48 2.42 9.18
C PRO A 26 12.63 3.04 10.34
N PRO A 27 13.14 3.18 11.59
CA PRO A 27 14.05 2.32 12.33
C PRO A 27 13.32 1.07 12.80
N LYS A 28 14.04 -0.04 13.00
CA LYS A 28 13.44 -1.21 13.63
C LYS A 28 13.33 -0.93 15.12
N ILE A 29 12.22 -0.33 15.52
CA ILE A 29 11.62 -0.68 16.80
C ILE A 29 11.35 -2.19 16.73
N LEU A 30 12.20 -2.99 17.35
CA LEU A 30 12.16 -4.45 17.30
C LEU A 30 11.07 -5.01 18.21
N ASP A 31 10.80 -4.30 19.30
CA ASP A 31 9.77 -4.58 20.27
C ASP A 31 9.31 -3.23 20.86
N LYS A 32 8.01 -2.98 20.88
CA LYS A 32 7.40 -1.81 21.51
C LYS A 32 6.28 -2.32 22.38
N THR A 33 6.18 -1.83 23.62
CA THR A 33 4.86 -1.83 24.27
C THR A 33 3.90 -1.07 23.36
N LEU A 34 2.74 -1.66 23.04
CA LEU A 34 1.70 -0.96 22.27
C LEU A 34 1.50 0.43 22.86
N ASP A 35 1.41 1.44 21.98
CA ASP A 35 1.04 2.79 22.41
C ASP A 35 -0.27 2.69 23.18
N ARG A 36 -0.29 3.25 24.39
CA ARG A 36 -1.45 3.16 25.27
C ARG A 36 -2.26 4.43 25.14
N PHE A 37 -3.55 4.29 25.31
CA PHE A 37 -4.46 5.41 25.51
C PHE A 37 -4.71 5.62 26.99
N ASN A 38 -4.92 6.87 27.37
CA ASN A 38 -5.55 7.18 28.65
C ASN A 38 -7.06 7.06 28.46
N TYR A 39 -7.60 5.85 28.58
CA TYR A 39 -9.02 5.60 28.32
C TYR A 39 -9.98 6.48 29.14
N LEU A 40 -9.58 6.91 30.35
CA LEU A 40 -10.41 7.84 31.13
C LEU A 40 -10.41 9.24 30.51
N TYR A 41 -9.28 9.69 29.96
CA TYR A 41 -9.19 10.91 29.16
C TYR A 41 -9.98 10.80 27.86
N GLU A 42 -9.86 9.69 27.11
CA GLU A 42 -10.61 9.51 25.86
C GLU A 42 -12.13 9.49 26.10
N ILE A 43 -12.59 8.83 27.17
CA ILE A 43 -14.00 8.88 27.57
C ILE A 43 -14.44 10.32 27.89
N LYS A 44 -13.57 11.13 28.51
CA LYS A 44 -13.87 12.55 28.76
C LYS A 44 -13.98 13.33 27.45
N GLN A 45 -13.04 13.15 26.52
CA GLN A 45 -13.06 13.79 25.20
C GLN A 45 -14.38 13.49 24.49
N THR A 46 -14.75 12.21 24.39
CA THR A 46 -16.01 11.81 23.76
C THR A 46 -17.24 12.35 24.51
N ALA A 47 -17.23 12.38 25.84
CA ALA A 47 -18.33 12.96 26.61
C ALA A 47 -18.51 14.47 26.38
N ASP A 48 -17.41 15.21 26.20
CA ASP A 48 -17.42 16.63 25.82
C ASP A 48 -17.87 16.81 24.36
N PHE A 49 -17.42 15.96 23.44
CA PHE A 49 -17.87 15.93 22.06
C PHE A 49 -19.39 15.81 21.97
N ILE A 50 -19.97 14.79 22.62
CA ILE A 50 -21.42 14.58 22.65
C ILE A 50 -22.15 15.81 23.23
N ALA A 51 -21.58 16.46 24.26
CA ALA A 51 -22.17 17.66 24.86
C ALA A 51 -22.19 18.86 23.92
N ARG A 52 -21.17 19.03 23.05
CA ARG A 52 -21.14 20.07 22.01
C ARG A 52 -22.24 19.88 20.96
N TYR A 53 -22.63 18.63 20.71
CA TYR A 53 -23.65 18.26 19.72
C TYR A 53 -25.07 18.12 20.29
N GLN A 54 -25.31 18.53 21.54
CA GLN A 54 -26.66 18.62 22.09
C GLN A 54 -27.38 19.90 21.65
N VAL A 55 -28.61 19.78 21.17
CA VAL A 55 -29.47 20.91 20.82
C VAL A 55 -29.75 21.76 22.07
N SER A 56 -29.16 22.96 22.12
CA SER A 56 -29.20 23.84 23.29
C SER A 56 -30.29 24.91 23.24
N ASP A 57 -30.88 25.18 22.07
CA ASP A 57 -31.98 26.13 21.92
C ASP A 57 -33.28 25.58 22.52
N SER A 58 -33.72 26.16 23.63
CA SER A 58 -34.95 25.78 24.33
C SER A 58 -36.24 26.00 23.52
N LEU A 59 -36.18 26.79 22.45
CA LEU A 59 -37.31 27.01 21.54
C LEU A 59 -37.39 25.95 20.43
N SER A 60 -36.32 25.18 20.22
CA SER A 60 -36.30 24.09 19.25
C SER A 60 -37.26 22.97 19.67
N PRO A 61 -38.03 22.40 18.74
CA PRO A 61 -38.79 21.17 19.03
C PRO A 61 -37.85 20.02 19.44
N ASP A 62 -36.59 20.07 19.02
CA ASP A 62 -35.57 19.05 19.26
C ASP A 62 -34.67 19.37 20.46
N PHE A 63 -35.07 20.33 21.31
CA PHE A 63 -34.33 20.73 22.50
C PHE A 63 -33.93 19.51 23.36
N GLY A 64 -32.64 19.41 23.61
CA GLY A 64 -32.04 18.34 24.42
C GLY A 64 -31.65 17.07 23.66
N GLY A 65 -32.08 16.93 22.40
CA GLY A 65 -31.65 15.84 21.53
C GLY A 65 -30.19 15.99 21.08
N ILE A 66 -29.61 14.90 20.60
CA ILE A 66 -28.22 14.83 20.14
C ILE A 66 -28.18 14.78 18.62
N ILE A 67 -27.39 15.68 18.03
CA ILE A 67 -27.14 15.73 16.59
C ILE A 67 -26.31 14.51 16.16
N GLU A 68 -26.68 13.88 15.05
CA GLU A 68 -26.12 12.61 14.61
C GLU A 68 -24.63 12.70 14.28
N ALA A 69 -24.25 13.70 13.49
CA ALA A 69 -22.89 13.87 13.00
C ALA A 69 -22.55 15.33 12.73
N GLU A 70 -21.26 15.64 12.70
CA GLU A 70 -20.76 17.00 12.41
C GLU A 70 -21.23 17.51 11.04
N HIS A 71 -21.31 16.61 10.07
CA HIS A 71 -21.75 16.90 8.70
C HIS A 71 -23.27 16.73 8.50
N LEU A 72 -24.02 16.32 9.53
CA LEU A 72 -25.46 16.06 9.50
C LEU A 72 -26.20 16.83 10.61
N PRO A 73 -26.14 18.18 10.63
CA PRO A 73 -26.65 18.99 11.74
C PRO A 73 -28.18 18.94 11.93
N ASN A 74 -28.91 18.41 10.96
CA ASN A 74 -30.37 18.35 10.96
C ASN A 74 -30.94 16.96 11.33
N ILE A 75 -30.08 16.00 11.65
CA ILE A 75 -30.52 14.67 12.09
C ILE A 75 -30.31 14.59 13.59
N ILE A 76 -31.40 14.45 14.33
CA ILE A 76 -31.45 14.37 15.78
C ILE A 76 -32.34 13.19 16.11
N GLU A 77 -31.79 12.21 16.83
CA GLU A 77 -32.45 10.92 17.03
C GLU A 77 -32.38 10.46 18.48
N THR A 78 -33.34 9.63 18.87
CA THR A 78 -33.51 9.17 20.26
C THR A 78 -32.50 8.12 20.68
N ASP A 79 -31.91 7.36 19.76
CA ASP A 79 -30.80 6.44 20.04
C ASP A 79 -29.58 7.21 20.54
N ASN A 80 -29.07 8.18 19.76
CA ASN A 80 -27.92 9.00 20.13
C ASN A 80 -28.14 9.67 21.50
N THR A 81 -29.37 10.13 21.73
CA THR A 81 -29.74 10.80 22.99
C THR A 81 -29.75 9.86 24.19
N GLN A 82 -30.23 8.63 24.03
CA GLN A 82 -30.20 7.60 25.09
C GLN A 82 -28.78 7.12 25.39
N GLU A 83 -27.94 7.00 24.35
CA GLU A 83 -26.52 6.66 24.51
C GLU A 83 -25.74 7.76 25.25
N ALA A 84 -26.01 9.02 24.95
CA ALA A 84 -25.43 10.17 25.66
C ALA A 84 -25.75 10.16 27.16
N ILE A 85 -27.00 9.86 27.53
CA ILE A 85 -27.41 9.72 28.93
C ILE A 85 -26.55 8.67 29.63
N TRP A 86 -26.29 7.53 28.97
CA TRP A 86 -25.43 6.50 29.53
C TRP A 86 -24.00 6.98 29.74
N VAL A 87 -23.39 7.59 28.72
CA VAL A 87 -21.99 8.06 28.76
C VAL A 87 -21.80 9.09 29.88
N TRP A 88 -22.67 10.09 29.97
CA TRP A 88 -22.59 11.12 31.01
C TRP A 88 -22.87 10.58 32.42
N SER A 89 -23.83 9.67 32.57
CA SER A 89 -24.08 9.01 33.86
C SER A 89 -22.88 8.16 34.27
N ARG A 90 -22.25 7.46 33.31
CA ARG A 90 -21.05 6.67 33.55
C ARG A 90 -19.85 7.53 33.94
N TRP A 91 -19.70 8.72 33.35
CA TRP A 91 -18.66 9.67 33.75
C TRP A 91 -18.77 10.07 35.23
N TYR A 92 -19.98 10.38 35.69
CA TYR A 92 -20.22 10.68 37.11
C TYR A 92 -19.92 9.46 38.00
N GLU A 93 -20.30 8.25 37.58
CA GLU A 93 -20.00 7.01 38.31
C GLU A 93 -18.48 6.77 38.47
N LEU A 94 -17.70 7.04 37.42
CA LEU A 94 -16.24 6.82 37.41
C LEU A 94 -15.49 7.87 38.25
N THR A 95 -15.98 9.11 38.29
CA THR A 95 -15.18 10.26 38.77
C THR A 95 -15.78 11.02 39.95
N GLY A 96 -17.08 10.86 40.20
CA GLY A 96 -17.85 11.71 41.13
C GLY A 96 -18.07 13.15 40.65
N ARG A 97 -17.70 13.48 39.39
CA ARG A 97 -17.80 14.84 38.82
C ARG A 97 -19.10 15.00 38.04
N ASN A 98 -19.96 15.92 38.46
CA ASN A 98 -21.28 16.10 37.88
C ASN A 98 -21.29 17.07 36.69
N ASP A 99 -20.33 16.91 35.78
CA ASP A 99 -20.06 17.86 34.69
C ASP A 99 -21.23 17.99 33.71
N TYR A 100 -22.08 16.96 33.62
CA TYR A 100 -23.12 16.81 32.59
C TYR A 100 -24.55 16.75 33.14
N GLU A 101 -24.78 17.15 34.40
CA GLU A 101 -26.11 17.09 35.04
C GLU A 101 -27.20 17.78 34.19
N THR A 102 -26.88 18.96 33.66
CA THR A 102 -27.79 19.73 32.82
C THR A 102 -28.05 19.03 31.49
N ASN A 103 -27.02 18.45 30.87
CA ASN A 103 -27.14 17.74 29.61
C ASN A 103 -28.03 16.50 29.75
N ILE A 104 -27.86 15.72 30.83
CA ILE A 104 -28.69 14.54 31.13
C ILE A 104 -30.16 14.94 31.28
N ARG A 105 -30.45 16.01 32.03
CA ARG A 105 -31.84 16.50 32.20
C ARG A 105 -32.49 16.88 30.86
N ARG A 106 -31.75 17.58 29.99
CA ARG A 106 -32.23 17.97 28.66
C ARG A 106 -32.46 16.75 27.77
N ALA A 107 -31.55 15.78 27.78
CA ALA A 107 -31.67 14.55 27.02
C ALA A 107 -32.95 13.76 27.41
N TRP A 108 -33.26 13.66 28.69
CA TRP A 108 -34.52 13.04 29.13
C TRP A 108 -35.78 13.78 28.65
N LEU A 109 -35.75 15.12 28.57
CA LEU A 109 -36.87 15.89 27.99
C LEU A 109 -37.09 15.55 26.52
N TYR A 110 -36.01 15.39 25.75
CA TYR A 110 -36.08 14.98 24.35
C TYR A 110 -36.64 13.57 24.20
N VAL A 111 -36.07 12.60 24.93
CA VAL A 111 -36.48 11.17 24.88
C VAL A 111 -37.97 10.98 25.23
N LEU A 112 -38.50 11.76 26.17
CA LEU A 112 -39.93 11.71 26.52
C LEU A 112 -40.84 12.36 25.46
N ARG A 113 -40.32 13.32 24.69
CA ARG A 113 -41.05 13.99 23.59
C ARG A 113 -41.06 13.13 22.33
N TYR A 114 -39.94 12.49 22.03
CA TYR A 114 -39.74 11.61 20.89
C TYR A 114 -39.45 10.19 21.40
N PRO A 115 -40.47 9.45 21.87
CA PRO A 115 -40.23 8.17 22.51
C PRO A 115 -39.79 7.11 21.51
N ALA A 116 -38.82 6.27 21.93
CA ALA A 116 -38.26 5.16 21.17
C ALA A 116 -39.28 4.28 20.41
N TYR A 117 -40.44 4.02 21.00
CA TYR A 117 -41.50 3.17 20.44
C TYR A 117 -42.38 3.87 19.39
N ARG A 118 -42.04 5.10 18.97
CA ARG A 118 -42.74 5.86 17.91
C ARG A 118 -41.80 6.40 16.84
N GLU A 119 -40.53 5.99 16.87
CA GLU A 119 -39.49 6.56 16.01
C GLU A 119 -39.05 5.52 14.98
N GLY A 120 -39.55 5.68 13.75
CA GLY A 120 -39.16 4.88 12.60
C GLY A 120 -39.88 3.52 12.46
N PRO A 121 -39.34 2.63 11.61
CA PRO A 121 -39.90 1.29 11.37
C PRO A 121 -39.66 0.34 12.56
N ASP A 122 -40.37 -0.79 12.59
CA ASP A 122 -40.33 -1.73 13.73
C ASP A 122 -38.92 -2.12 14.19
N TYR A 123 -38.00 -2.42 13.26
CA TYR A 123 -36.63 -2.78 13.67
C TYR A 123 -35.94 -1.65 14.43
N TYR A 124 -36.19 -0.40 14.04
CA TYR A 124 -35.59 0.78 14.63
C TYR A 124 -36.26 1.13 15.96
N CYS A 125 -37.59 1.01 16.06
CA CYS A 125 -38.30 1.11 17.33
C CYS A 125 -37.84 0.06 18.36
N VAL A 126 -37.67 -1.20 17.95
CA VAL A 126 -37.16 -2.28 18.83
C VAL A 126 -35.72 -2.01 19.26
N TRP A 127 -34.87 -1.54 18.35
CA TRP A 127 -33.52 -1.08 18.65
C TRP A 127 -33.52 0.02 19.72
N ASN A 128 -34.27 1.10 19.47
CA ASN A 128 -34.38 2.23 20.37
C ASN A 128 -34.97 1.86 21.74
N CYS A 129 -35.94 0.95 21.78
CA CYS A 129 -36.51 0.43 23.03
C CYS A 129 -35.48 -0.39 23.84
N GLY A 130 -34.54 -1.06 23.18
CA GLY A 130 -33.40 -1.70 23.85
C GLY A 130 -32.46 -0.68 24.51
N LEU A 131 -32.20 0.45 23.83
CA LEU A 131 -31.41 1.55 24.38
C LEU A 131 -32.10 2.26 25.55
N ALA A 132 -33.44 2.28 25.59
CA ALA A 132 -34.19 2.80 26.73
C ALA A 132 -33.83 2.08 28.04
N PHE A 133 -33.74 0.74 28.01
CA PHE A 133 -33.29 -0.03 29.16
C PHE A 133 -31.84 0.30 29.52
N PHE A 134 -30.98 0.43 28.51
CA PHE A 134 -29.57 0.73 28.70
C PHE A 134 -29.37 2.07 29.43
N ALA A 135 -29.99 3.14 28.92
CA ALA A 135 -29.91 4.48 29.47
C ALA A 135 -30.54 4.59 30.87
N GLU A 136 -31.79 4.14 31.03
CA GLU A 136 -32.53 4.25 32.30
C GLU A 136 -31.82 3.51 33.43
N ARG A 137 -31.35 2.28 33.16
CA ARG A 137 -30.70 1.47 34.20
C ARG A 137 -29.43 2.12 34.69
N LYS A 138 -28.60 2.64 33.78
CA LYS A 138 -27.37 3.33 34.15
C LYS A 138 -27.67 4.61 34.92
N TYR A 139 -28.61 5.43 34.45
CA TYR A 139 -29.03 6.63 35.17
C TYR A 139 -29.54 6.29 36.57
N ARG A 140 -30.46 5.33 36.70
CA ARG A 140 -31.03 4.92 37.99
C ARG A 140 -29.99 4.30 38.91
N SER A 141 -29.07 3.48 38.41
CA SER A 141 -28.03 2.86 39.25
C SER A 141 -27.06 3.90 39.82
N VAL A 142 -26.84 4.99 39.09
CA VAL A 142 -25.89 6.04 39.45
C VAL A 142 -26.53 7.10 40.35
N TYR A 143 -27.73 7.55 40.03
CA TYR A 143 -28.40 8.66 40.71
C TYR A 143 -29.47 8.22 41.71
N GLY A 144 -29.85 6.93 41.73
CA GLY A 144 -30.93 6.42 42.58
C GLY A 144 -32.33 6.93 42.19
N ASP A 145 -32.47 7.56 41.02
CA ASP A 145 -33.71 8.16 40.54
C ASP A 145 -34.47 7.20 39.60
N SER A 146 -35.71 6.90 39.96
CA SER A 146 -36.59 5.96 39.26
C SER A 146 -37.64 6.63 38.35
N SER A 147 -37.55 7.93 38.12
CA SER A 147 -38.57 8.71 37.40
C SER A 147 -38.83 8.24 35.97
N PHE A 148 -37.87 7.56 35.34
CA PHE A 148 -37.94 7.10 33.95
C PHE A 148 -38.35 5.63 33.77
N ILE A 149 -38.68 4.93 34.86
CA ILE A 149 -39.22 3.56 34.81
C ILE A 149 -40.50 3.46 33.94
N PRO A 150 -41.49 4.36 34.03
CA PRO A 150 -42.70 4.25 33.20
C PRO A 150 -42.40 4.31 31.69
N TYR A 151 -41.35 5.03 31.29
CA TYR A 151 -40.90 5.08 29.90
C TYR A 151 -40.37 3.71 29.45
N THR A 152 -39.49 3.08 30.24
CA THR A 152 -38.98 1.74 29.94
C THR A 152 -40.05 0.66 30.01
N ASP A 153 -41.05 0.77 30.89
CA ASP A 153 -42.19 -0.16 30.93
C ASP A 153 -43.01 -0.09 29.62
N THR A 154 -43.10 1.07 28.97
CA THR A 154 -43.75 1.21 27.66
C THR A 154 -42.89 0.62 26.53
N CYS A 155 -41.57 0.86 26.55
CA CYS A 155 -40.63 0.20 25.62
C CYS A 155 -40.67 -1.33 25.74
N LEU A 156 -40.82 -1.86 26.95
CA LEU A 156 -40.97 -3.29 27.21
C LEU A 156 -42.23 -3.86 26.55
N GLN A 157 -43.37 -3.18 26.68
CA GLN A 157 -44.61 -3.57 26.01
C GLN A 157 -44.47 -3.56 24.48
N TYR A 158 -43.73 -2.59 23.93
CA TYR A 158 -43.47 -2.53 22.48
C TYR A 158 -42.67 -3.75 22.01
N ILE A 159 -41.55 -4.06 22.67
CA ILE A 159 -40.72 -5.23 22.34
C ILE A 159 -41.54 -6.53 22.41
N PHE A 160 -42.41 -6.68 23.41
CA PHE A 160 -43.28 -7.86 23.53
C PHE A 160 -44.28 -7.99 22.37
N SER A 161 -44.80 -6.88 21.86
CA SER A 161 -45.81 -6.87 20.81
C SER A 161 -45.23 -6.91 19.39
N HIS A 162 -43.93 -6.65 19.21
CA HIS A 162 -43.28 -6.52 17.89
C HIS A 162 -42.07 -7.46 17.70
N PRO A 163 -42.23 -8.80 17.81
CA PRO A 163 -41.14 -9.73 17.54
C PRO A 163 -40.71 -9.70 16.08
N LEU A 164 -39.47 -9.31 15.80
CA LEU A 164 -38.96 -9.18 14.43
C LEU A 164 -38.76 -10.54 13.74
N PRO A 165 -39.11 -10.69 12.44
CA PRO A 165 -38.82 -11.91 11.69
C PRO A 165 -37.34 -11.99 11.30
N LEU A 166 -36.67 -13.12 11.53
CA LEU A 166 -35.24 -13.32 11.22
C LEU A 166 -34.99 -13.69 9.75
N THR A 167 -35.66 -13.01 8.83
CA THR A 167 -35.55 -13.22 7.38
C THR A 167 -34.34 -12.53 6.75
N ASN A 168 -33.73 -11.58 7.47
CA ASN A 168 -32.54 -10.84 7.06
C ASN A 168 -31.58 -10.64 8.25
N SER A 169 -30.35 -10.20 7.98
CA SER A 169 -29.33 -9.98 9.02
C SER A 169 -29.65 -8.81 9.94
N LEU A 170 -30.27 -7.74 9.43
CA LEU A 170 -30.62 -6.56 10.22
C LEU A 170 -31.55 -6.93 11.38
N ASN A 171 -32.65 -7.61 11.10
CA ASN A 171 -33.59 -8.07 12.12
C ASN A 171 -32.94 -9.05 13.11
N ALA A 172 -32.00 -9.88 12.64
CA ALA A 172 -31.24 -10.77 13.53
C ALA A 172 -30.32 -9.98 14.47
N PHE A 173 -29.63 -8.95 13.97
CA PHE A 173 -28.77 -8.09 14.78
C PHE A 173 -29.58 -7.29 15.80
N VAL A 174 -30.70 -6.67 15.39
CA VAL A 174 -31.61 -5.97 16.32
C VAL A 174 -32.17 -6.92 17.37
N THR A 175 -32.62 -8.11 16.97
CA THR A 175 -33.15 -9.11 17.93
C THR A 175 -32.07 -9.55 18.93
N ALA A 176 -30.81 -9.68 18.48
CA ALA A 176 -29.68 -10.01 19.34
C ALA A 176 -29.39 -8.88 20.33
N PHE A 177 -29.37 -7.64 19.85
CA PHE A 177 -29.21 -6.46 20.67
C PHE A 177 -30.28 -6.36 21.76
N ALA A 178 -31.56 -6.42 21.35
CA ALA A 178 -32.71 -6.36 22.24
C ALA A 178 -32.67 -7.50 23.29
N SER A 179 -32.28 -8.71 22.88
CA SER A 179 -32.08 -9.85 23.78
C SER A 179 -31.07 -9.54 24.90
N GLY A 180 -29.90 -9.01 24.56
CA GLY A 180 -28.86 -8.69 25.55
C GLY A 180 -29.29 -7.58 26.52
N MET A 181 -29.86 -6.49 25.99
CA MET A 181 -30.32 -5.35 26.80
C MET A 181 -31.48 -5.74 27.72
N LEU A 182 -32.48 -6.45 27.17
CA LEU A 182 -33.65 -6.91 27.92
C LEU A 182 -33.27 -7.90 29.02
N TYR A 183 -32.36 -8.83 28.74
CA TYR A 183 -31.91 -9.79 29.75
C TYR A 183 -31.31 -9.07 30.97
N ALA A 184 -30.41 -8.11 30.74
CA ALA A 184 -29.78 -7.38 31.82
C ALA A 184 -30.79 -6.50 32.61
N TYR A 185 -31.77 -5.88 31.93
CA TYR A 185 -32.87 -5.19 32.60
C TYR A 185 -33.75 -6.11 33.44
N ALA A 186 -34.10 -7.27 32.89
CA ALA A 186 -34.97 -8.24 33.53
C ALA A 186 -34.38 -8.79 34.84
N ILE A 187 -33.07 -9.04 34.86
CA ILE A 187 -32.36 -9.46 36.08
C ILE A 187 -32.42 -8.37 37.14
N GLU A 188 -32.14 -7.12 36.78
CA GLU A 188 -32.11 -6.00 37.72
C GLU A 188 -33.50 -5.67 38.30
N ARG A 189 -34.55 -5.79 37.47
CA ARG A 189 -35.94 -5.56 37.87
C ARG A 189 -36.64 -6.80 38.43
N ASN A 190 -35.94 -7.92 38.54
CA ASN A 190 -36.50 -9.22 38.94
C ASN A 190 -37.79 -9.57 38.16
N ASN A 191 -37.77 -9.38 36.83
CA ASN A 191 -38.92 -9.58 35.95
C ASN A 191 -38.79 -10.90 35.16
N PRO A 192 -39.49 -11.97 35.55
CA PRO A 192 -39.35 -13.29 34.91
C PRO A 192 -39.84 -13.31 33.46
N ILE A 193 -40.92 -12.57 33.12
CA ILE A 193 -41.47 -12.54 31.76
C ILE A 193 -40.48 -11.89 30.79
N ALA A 194 -39.87 -10.79 31.21
CA ALA A 194 -38.84 -10.11 30.43
C ALA A 194 -37.61 -11.00 30.25
N LYS A 195 -37.20 -11.72 31.30
CA LYS A 195 -36.08 -12.66 31.27
C LYS A 195 -36.34 -13.80 30.27
N ASP A 196 -37.48 -14.46 30.36
CA ASP A 196 -37.85 -15.56 29.47
C ASP A 196 -37.93 -15.11 28.02
N THR A 197 -38.45 -13.90 27.77
CA THR A 197 -38.50 -13.31 26.43
C THR A 197 -37.09 -13.05 25.87
N ALA A 198 -36.19 -12.51 26.69
CA ALA A 198 -34.81 -12.29 26.28
C ALA A 198 -34.09 -13.60 25.93
N LEU A 199 -34.28 -14.66 26.73
CA LEU A 199 -33.74 -15.99 26.45
C LEU A 199 -34.34 -16.59 25.18
N ALA A 200 -35.64 -16.40 24.93
CA ALA A 200 -36.28 -16.83 23.69
C ALA A 200 -35.69 -16.13 22.46
N TYR A 201 -35.45 -14.82 22.54
CA TYR A 201 -34.84 -14.04 21.46
C TYR A 201 -33.39 -14.45 21.22
N GLY A 202 -32.59 -14.60 22.28
CA GLY A 202 -31.23 -15.12 22.20
C GLY A 202 -31.17 -16.51 21.55
N ASN A 203 -32.11 -17.41 21.88
CA ASN A 203 -32.20 -18.73 21.25
C ASN A 203 -32.55 -18.67 19.77
N ARG A 204 -33.43 -17.75 19.34
CA ARG A 204 -33.75 -17.53 17.92
C ARG A 204 -32.52 -17.07 17.14
N VAL A 205 -31.75 -16.14 17.71
CA VAL A 205 -30.50 -15.66 17.10
C VAL A 205 -29.43 -16.75 17.11
N ARG A 206 -29.31 -17.54 18.18
CA ARG A 206 -28.41 -18.70 18.22
C ARG A 206 -28.70 -19.66 17.08
N ALA A 207 -29.96 -20.10 16.92
CA ALA A 207 -30.35 -20.99 15.83
C ALA A 207 -30.10 -20.36 14.44
N TRP A 208 -30.27 -19.05 14.33
CA TRP A 208 -29.88 -18.31 13.14
C TRP A 208 -28.35 -18.35 12.94
N ILE A 209 -27.50 -18.13 13.93
CA ILE A 209 -26.05 -18.28 13.76
C ILE A 209 -25.69 -19.72 13.32
N GLU A 210 -26.22 -20.73 14.00
CA GLU A 210 -25.88 -22.15 13.78
C GLU A 210 -26.18 -22.63 12.35
N ALA A 211 -27.23 -22.10 11.71
CA ALA A 211 -27.62 -22.52 10.37
C ALA A 211 -26.69 -22.02 9.24
N ASP A 212 -25.90 -20.95 9.44
CA ASP A 212 -24.90 -20.47 8.46
C ASP A 212 -23.86 -19.54 9.11
N ALA A 213 -23.13 -20.06 10.09
CA ALA A 213 -22.32 -19.23 10.99
C ALA A 213 -21.27 -18.39 10.25
N ARG A 214 -20.59 -18.97 9.26
CA ARG A 214 -19.52 -18.28 8.52
C ARG A 214 -20.04 -17.05 7.78
N ASN A 215 -21.15 -17.14 7.05
CA ASN A 215 -21.68 -16.00 6.31
C ASN A 215 -22.40 -15.00 7.23
N ARG A 216 -23.10 -15.49 8.27
CA ARG A 216 -23.87 -14.65 9.18
C ARG A 216 -22.99 -13.81 10.09
N LEU A 217 -21.92 -14.39 10.64
CA LEU A 217 -21.00 -13.70 11.55
C LEU A 217 -19.93 -12.86 10.83
N SER A 218 -19.67 -13.08 9.54
CA SER A 218 -18.74 -12.25 8.75
C SER A 218 -19.40 -11.07 8.04
N SER A 219 -20.70 -10.87 8.21
CA SER A 219 -21.44 -9.79 7.55
C SER A 219 -21.55 -8.52 8.41
N GLY A 220 -21.59 -7.36 7.74
CA GLY A 220 -22.01 -6.07 8.29
C GLY A 220 -23.31 -5.64 7.61
N ASN A 221 -24.24 -5.04 8.36
CA ASN A 221 -25.48 -4.51 7.83
C ASN A 221 -26.02 -3.40 8.74
N TRP A 222 -26.38 -2.27 8.13
CA TRP A 222 -26.66 -1.03 8.83
C TRP A 222 -25.54 -0.75 9.86
N ALA A 223 -25.82 -0.16 11.02
CA ALA A 223 -24.80 0.20 12.01
C ALA A 223 -24.20 -1.01 12.76
N MET A 224 -24.51 -2.25 12.37
CA MET A 224 -24.24 -3.47 13.14
C MET A 224 -23.47 -4.52 12.33
N SER A 225 -22.90 -5.50 13.04
CA SER A 225 -22.14 -6.59 12.42
C SER A 225 -22.43 -7.94 13.08
N GLY A 226 -21.79 -9.00 12.59
CA GLY A 226 -21.80 -10.30 13.25
C GLY A 226 -21.37 -10.25 14.72
N GLY A 227 -20.59 -9.25 15.12
CA GLY A 227 -20.27 -8.96 16.51
C GLY A 227 -21.51 -8.69 17.37
N THR A 228 -22.52 -8.01 16.84
CA THR A 228 -23.82 -7.79 17.52
C THR A 228 -24.54 -9.10 17.80
N ALA A 229 -24.61 -9.99 16.81
CA ALA A 229 -25.24 -11.29 16.95
C ALA A 229 -24.55 -12.14 18.02
N MET A 230 -23.21 -12.17 17.98
CA MET A 230 -22.38 -12.88 18.97
C MET A 230 -22.58 -12.30 20.37
N TRP A 231 -22.51 -10.97 20.51
CA TRP A 231 -22.69 -10.27 21.78
C TRP A 231 -24.06 -10.55 22.39
N GLY A 232 -25.13 -10.47 21.60
CA GLY A 232 -26.50 -10.66 22.08
C GLY A 232 -26.77 -12.06 22.62
N VAL A 233 -26.20 -13.09 21.97
CA VAL A 233 -26.26 -14.49 22.42
C VAL A 233 -25.43 -14.72 23.68
N CYS A 234 -24.21 -14.17 23.72
CA CYS A 234 -23.35 -14.26 24.90
C CYS A 234 -23.93 -13.54 26.12
N SER A 235 -24.56 -12.37 25.90
CA SER A 235 -25.07 -11.51 26.96
C SER A 235 -26.44 -11.92 27.50
N SER A 236 -27.12 -12.88 26.87
CA SER A 236 -28.36 -13.48 27.36
C SER A 236 -28.19 -14.96 27.72
N ILE A 237 -28.34 -15.87 26.77
CA ILE A 237 -28.47 -17.32 27.03
C ILE A 237 -27.24 -17.94 27.67
N TRP A 238 -26.04 -17.48 27.32
CA TRP A 238 -24.78 -18.05 27.84
C TRP A 238 -24.29 -17.41 29.13
N ARG A 239 -25.01 -16.40 29.63
CA ARG A 239 -24.70 -15.78 30.92
C ARG A 239 -25.06 -16.69 32.10
N GLU A 240 -26.03 -17.59 31.94
CA GLU A 240 -26.44 -18.58 32.96
C GLU A 240 -25.78 -19.94 32.76
N ASP A 241 -25.79 -20.49 31.55
CA ASP A 241 -25.18 -21.78 31.23
C ASP A 241 -23.81 -21.59 30.60
N THR A 242 -22.83 -21.30 31.45
CA THR A 242 -21.45 -21.06 31.01
C THR A 242 -20.77 -22.32 30.46
N ILE A 243 -21.24 -23.53 30.77
CA ILE A 243 -20.66 -24.78 30.27
C ILE A 243 -21.08 -24.98 28.80
N ALA A 244 -22.39 -24.91 28.51
CA ALA A 244 -22.88 -24.97 27.14
C ALA A 244 -22.37 -23.78 26.32
N GLY A 245 -22.36 -22.58 26.92
CA GLY A 245 -21.81 -21.37 26.31
C GLY A 245 -20.34 -21.50 25.93
N LYS A 246 -19.48 -22.05 26.80
CA LYS A 246 -18.07 -22.31 26.49
C LYS A 246 -17.90 -23.23 25.28
N ASN A 247 -18.70 -24.28 25.18
CA ASN A 247 -18.65 -25.20 24.04
C ASN A 247 -19.15 -24.53 22.75
N TRP A 248 -20.25 -23.79 22.84
CA TRP A 248 -20.81 -23.07 21.70
C TRP A 248 -19.84 -22.02 21.14
N ILE A 249 -19.24 -21.20 22.02
CA ILE A 249 -18.25 -20.18 21.62
C ILE A 249 -17.02 -20.83 20.96
N ARG A 250 -16.52 -21.96 21.48
CA ARG A 250 -15.38 -22.68 20.87
C ARG A 250 -15.65 -23.10 19.42
N ILE A 251 -16.90 -23.40 19.08
CA ILE A 251 -17.29 -23.82 17.73
C ILE A 251 -17.44 -22.61 16.80
N TYR A 252 -18.09 -21.54 17.25
CA TYR A 252 -18.55 -20.46 16.37
C TYR A 252 -17.70 -19.19 16.39
N LYS A 253 -16.84 -18.97 17.40
CA LYS A 253 -16.03 -17.74 17.50
C LYS A 253 -15.15 -17.48 16.27
N ASP A 254 -14.66 -18.53 15.62
CA ASP A 254 -13.76 -18.43 14.46
C ASP A 254 -14.50 -18.06 13.16
N SER A 255 -15.83 -17.93 13.22
CA SER A 255 -16.65 -17.37 12.14
C SER A 255 -16.75 -15.85 12.20
N LEU A 256 -16.36 -15.22 13.32
CA LEU A 256 -16.16 -13.77 13.36
C LEU A 256 -14.89 -13.40 12.58
N PRO A 257 -14.91 -12.34 11.75
CA PRO A 257 -13.72 -11.82 11.11
C PRO A 257 -12.82 -11.15 12.14
N PHE A 258 -11.52 -11.03 11.87
CA PHE A 258 -10.63 -10.26 12.74
C PHE A 258 -10.91 -8.76 12.67
N PHE A 259 -11.23 -8.25 11.48
CA PHE A 259 -11.43 -6.83 11.19
C PHE A 259 -12.23 -6.66 9.89
N TYR A 260 -13.04 -5.60 9.81
CA TYR A 260 -13.74 -5.15 8.60
C TYR A 260 -12.94 -4.02 7.92
N PRO A 261 -12.12 -4.31 6.89
CA PRO A 261 -11.22 -3.31 6.30
C PRO A 261 -11.92 -2.31 5.39
N VAL A 262 -13.14 -2.60 4.94
CA VAL A 262 -13.92 -1.80 4.00
C VAL A 262 -15.42 -1.97 4.30
N GLY A 263 -16.22 -1.03 3.82
CA GLY A 263 -17.69 -1.07 3.88
C GLY A 263 -18.26 0.21 4.45
N GLN A 264 -19.55 0.46 4.16
CA GLN A 264 -20.26 1.61 4.71
C GLN A 264 -20.43 1.38 6.22
N TRP A 265 -19.83 2.24 7.04
CA TRP A 265 -19.84 2.16 8.51
C TRP A 265 -18.95 1.08 9.13
N ASN A 266 -17.85 0.75 8.46
CA ASN A 266 -16.93 -0.28 8.96
C ASN A 266 -16.28 0.06 10.32
N ASN A 267 -16.18 1.32 10.76
CA ASN A 267 -15.74 1.63 12.13
C ASN A 267 -16.78 1.12 13.14
N SER A 268 -18.07 1.41 12.92
CA SER A 268 -19.14 0.87 13.76
C SER A 268 -19.15 -0.66 13.78
N TRP A 269 -19.00 -1.30 12.62
CA TRP A 269 -18.96 -2.76 12.54
C TRP A 269 -17.81 -3.37 13.35
N ASN A 270 -16.66 -2.71 13.34
CA ASN A 270 -15.49 -3.10 14.12
C ASN A 270 -15.67 -2.84 15.62
N ILE A 271 -16.41 -1.82 16.04
CA ILE A 271 -16.78 -1.62 17.45
C ILE A 271 -17.66 -2.76 17.93
N TRP A 272 -18.69 -3.12 17.15
CA TRP A 272 -19.55 -4.27 17.45
C TRP A 272 -18.77 -5.59 17.48
N LEU A 273 -17.79 -5.74 16.59
CA LEU A 273 -16.89 -6.88 16.56
C LEU A 273 -16.03 -6.96 17.83
N ALA A 274 -15.44 -5.84 18.26
CA ALA A 274 -14.69 -5.74 19.50
C ALA A 274 -15.57 -6.13 20.70
N ASN A 275 -16.83 -5.67 20.73
CA ASN A 275 -17.80 -6.03 21.77
C ASN A 275 -18.14 -7.53 21.78
N GLY A 276 -18.30 -8.14 20.60
CA GLY A 276 -18.54 -9.56 20.44
C GLY A 276 -17.38 -10.41 20.98
N TYR A 277 -16.14 -10.04 20.64
CA TYR A 277 -14.94 -10.71 21.17
C TYR A 277 -14.81 -10.55 22.68
N ARG A 278 -15.10 -9.37 23.23
CA ARG A 278 -15.16 -9.12 24.68
C ARG A 278 -16.15 -10.06 25.36
N ALA A 279 -17.38 -10.15 24.85
CA ALA A 279 -18.40 -11.02 25.44
C ALA A 279 -18.00 -12.50 25.42
N CYS A 280 -17.37 -12.96 24.33
CA CYS A 280 -16.80 -14.31 24.29
C CYS A 280 -15.68 -14.49 25.33
N ALA A 281 -14.75 -13.53 25.42
CA ALA A 281 -13.61 -13.56 26.34
C ALA A 281 -14.05 -13.66 27.79
N GLN A 282 -15.12 -12.95 28.18
CA GLN A 282 -15.70 -12.99 29.53
C GLN A 282 -16.24 -14.37 29.90
N ILE A 283 -16.88 -15.08 28.97
CA ILE A 283 -17.48 -16.40 29.23
C ILE A 283 -16.43 -17.50 29.25
N ILE A 284 -15.47 -17.49 28.31
CA ILE A 284 -14.48 -18.58 28.17
C ILE A 284 -13.14 -18.30 28.85
N HIS A 285 -12.95 -17.10 29.42
CA HIS A 285 -11.71 -16.63 30.04
C HIS A 285 -10.50 -16.72 29.08
N SER A 286 -10.64 -16.16 27.87
CA SER A 286 -9.58 -16.20 26.85
C SER A 286 -8.83 -14.87 26.78
N ASP A 287 -7.55 -14.89 27.16
CA ASP A 287 -6.64 -13.74 27.01
C ASP A 287 -6.46 -13.34 25.54
N THR A 288 -6.45 -14.30 24.62
CA THR A 288 -6.36 -14.02 23.18
C THR A 288 -7.52 -13.17 22.69
N LEU A 289 -8.76 -13.48 23.11
CA LEU A 289 -9.94 -12.71 22.69
C LEU A 289 -9.96 -11.33 23.36
N TRP A 290 -9.47 -11.22 24.59
CA TRP A 290 -9.22 -9.91 25.22
C TRP A 290 -8.22 -9.07 24.44
N SER A 291 -7.12 -9.66 23.98
CA SER A 291 -6.15 -8.96 23.14
C SER A 291 -6.74 -8.49 21.82
N ILE A 292 -7.62 -9.28 21.18
CA ILE A 292 -8.32 -8.87 19.96
C ILE A 292 -9.24 -7.68 20.23
N HIS A 293 -10.02 -7.73 21.31
CA HIS A 293 -10.87 -6.61 21.72
C HIS A 293 -10.06 -5.33 21.97
N HIS A 294 -8.93 -5.43 22.67
CA HIS A 294 -8.03 -4.31 22.94
C HIS A 294 -7.45 -3.72 21.65
N ILE A 295 -6.88 -4.55 20.76
CA ILE A 295 -6.31 -4.11 19.48
C ILE A 295 -7.35 -3.41 18.61
N LEU A 296 -8.58 -3.93 18.55
CA LEU A 296 -9.65 -3.31 17.79
C LEU A 296 -10.02 -1.94 18.37
N THR A 297 -10.14 -1.84 19.70
CA THR A 297 -10.45 -0.59 20.40
C THR A 297 -9.38 0.47 20.13
N ASP A 298 -8.10 0.13 20.31
CA ASP A 298 -6.97 1.03 20.01
C ASP A 298 -6.97 1.48 18.54
N THR A 299 -7.24 0.54 17.63
CA THR A 299 -7.29 0.83 16.18
C THR A 299 -8.41 1.82 15.83
N LEU A 300 -9.53 1.74 16.54
CA LEU A 300 -10.68 2.62 16.36
C LEU A 300 -10.44 4.01 16.98
N LEU A 301 -9.74 4.09 18.11
CA LEU A 301 -9.32 5.37 18.71
C LEU A 301 -8.41 6.18 17.78
N LEU A 302 -7.57 5.52 16.99
CA LEU A 302 -6.77 6.19 15.95
C LEU A 302 -7.59 6.80 14.79
N GLN A 303 -8.93 6.63 14.79
CA GLN A 303 -9.80 7.29 13.83
C GLN A 303 -10.22 8.70 14.27
N ASP A 304 -9.98 9.09 15.52
CA ASP A 304 -10.08 10.49 15.97
C ASP A 304 -8.84 11.23 15.44
N ARG A 305 -9.01 11.99 14.36
CA ARG A 305 -7.88 12.55 13.59
C ARG A 305 -7.70 14.05 13.79
N ASP A 306 -8.68 14.70 14.39
CA ASP A 306 -8.64 16.10 14.80
C ASP A 306 -8.64 16.26 16.33
N ASP A 307 -8.58 15.15 17.08
CA ASP A 307 -8.36 15.09 18.54
C ASP A 307 -9.45 15.85 19.30
N ASP A 308 -10.70 15.57 18.93
CA ASP A 308 -11.88 16.26 19.43
C ASP A 308 -12.79 15.33 20.28
N GLY A 309 -12.52 14.02 20.28
CA GLY A 309 -13.24 12.97 20.98
C GLY A 309 -14.27 12.22 20.14
N GLY A 310 -14.53 12.68 18.91
CA GLY A 310 -15.37 12.04 17.91
C GLY A 310 -14.59 11.03 17.05
N ILE A 311 -15.33 10.10 16.42
CA ILE A 311 -14.80 9.29 15.32
C ILE A 311 -15.83 9.15 14.18
N PRO A 312 -15.39 8.95 12.93
CA PRO A 312 -16.29 8.77 11.81
C PRO A 312 -16.90 7.38 11.80
N ALA A 313 -18.04 7.23 11.13
CA ALA A 313 -18.67 5.92 10.93
C ALA A 313 -17.84 5.01 10.01
N THR A 314 -17.16 5.59 9.02
CA THR A 314 -16.38 4.85 8.03
C THR A 314 -14.90 5.23 8.07
N TRP A 315 -14.07 4.22 7.90
CA TRP A 315 -12.62 4.38 7.79
C TRP A 315 -12.25 5.33 6.64
N ASN A 316 -11.36 6.29 6.91
CA ASN A 316 -10.89 7.31 5.96
C ASN A 316 -11.92 8.34 5.51
N GLU A 317 -13.02 8.51 6.23
CA GLU A 317 -13.79 9.75 6.13
C GLU A 317 -12.93 10.96 6.57
N PRO A 318 -13.30 12.18 6.14
CA PRO A 318 -12.64 13.40 6.61
C PRO A 318 -12.62 13.44 8.15
N PRO A 319 -11.58 14.02 8.78
CA PRO A 319 -11.53 14.14 10.25
C PRO A 319 -12.80 14.76 10.83
N ASN A 320 -13.32 15.82 10.19
CA ASN A 320 -14.49 16.55 10.66
C ASN A 320 -15.85 15.92 10.25
N TYR A 321 -15.92 14.60 10.09
CA TYR A 321 -17.13 13.85 9.74
C TYR A 321 -17.59 12.94 10.88
N ASP A 322 -17.21 13.29 12.10
CA ASP A 322 -17.44 12.44 13.25
C ASP A 322 -18.92 12.27 13.59
N GLN A 323 -19.23 11.11 14.15
CA GLN A 323 -20.59 10.64 14.40
C GLN A 323 -20.78 10.39 15.89
N THR A 324 -21.76 11.05 16.51
CA THR A 324 -21.98 10.97 17.96
C THR A 324 -22.32 9.54 18.40
N TRP A 325 -23.12 8.81 17.63
CA TRP A 325 -23.49 7.42 17.92
C TRP A 325 -22.34 6.40 17.75
N VAL A 326 -21.41 6.65 16.81
CA VAL A 326 -20.23 5.77 16.65
C VAL A 326 -19.27 5.99 17.81
N SER A 327 -19.13 7.25 18.22
CA SER A 327 -18.25 7.67 19.30
C SER A 327 -18.76 7.14 20.66
N THR A 328 -20.08 7.23 20.92
CA THR A 328 -20.70 6.61 22.11
C THR A 328 -20.48 5.09 22.14
N TYR A 329 -20.62 4.39 21.01
CA TYR A 329 -20.34 2.94 20.95
C TYR A 329 -18.91 2.63 21.43
N LEU A 330 -17.93 3.42 21.00
CA LEU A 330 -16.54 3.23 21.40
C LEU A 330 -16.35 3.35 22.91
N VAL A 331 -17.09 4.25 23.58
CA VAL A 331 -17.09 4.39 25.04
C VAL A 331 -17.55 3.10 25.72
N PHE A 332 -18.80 2.68 25.51
CA PHE A 332 -19.40 1.63 26.33
C PHE A 332 -19.11 0.19 25.83
N MET A 333 -18.76 0.04 24.54
CA MET A 333 -18.40 -1.25 23.97
C MET A 333 -16.88 -1.48 23.94
N GLY A 334 -16.09 -0.43 23.74
CA GLY A 334 -14.62 -0.46 23.68
C GLY A 334 -13.98 -0.14 25.01
N MET A 335 -14.04 1.12 25.43
CA MET A 335 -13.15 1.69 26.46
C MET A 335 -13.56 1.39 27.90
N ASP A 336 -14.85 1.29 28.22
CA ASP A 336 -15.38 1.20 29.59
C ASP A 336 -14.75 0.08 30.44
N VAL A 337 -14.36 -1.03 29.80
CA VAL A 337 -13.74 -2.17 30.49
C VAL A 337 -12.34 -1.87 31.00
N PHE A 338 -11.63 -0.91 30.38
CA PHE A 338 -10.26 -0.57 30.73
C PHE A 338 -10.16 0.49 31.83
N VAL A 339 -11.28 1.12 32.20
CA VAL A 339 -11.36 2.13 33.27
C VAL A 339 -12.01 1.60 34.55
N THR A 340 -12.29 0.29 34.62
CA THR A 340 -12.91 -0.37 35.78
C THR A 340 -11.98 -1.42 36.41
N PRO A 341 -11.59 -1.28 37.68
CA PRO A 341 -11.91 -0.18 38.58
C PRO A 341 -11.16 1.11 38.20
N THR A 342 -11.74 2.26 38.54
CA THR A 342 -11.02 3.54 38.47
C THR A 342 -10.20 3.72 39.74
N TYR A 343 -8.94 4.12 39.61
CA TYR A 343 -8.04 4.34 40.72
C TYR A 343 -8.00 5.82 41.14
N ALA A 344 -7.75 6.10 42.41
CA ALA A 344 -7.66 7.47 42.91
C ALA A 344 -6.35 8.15 42.48
N TYR A 345 -5.24 7.45 42.67
CA TYR A 345 -3.88 7.90 42.35
C TYR A 345 -3.24 6.84 41.46
N ASP A 346 -2.95 7.20 40.22
CA ASP A 346 -2.43 6.29 39.18
C ASP A 346 -1.73 7.12 38.09
N ALA A 347 -0.45 6.85 37.84
CA ALA A 347 0.33 7.47 36.79
C ALA A 347 1.22 6.46 36.08
N GLY A 348 1.25 6.56 34.75
CA GLY A 348 2.08 5.66 33.95
C GLY A 348 2.63 6.32 32.69
N VAL A 349 3.54 5.59 32.04
CA VAL A 349 4.13 6.01 30.78
C VAL A 349 3.24 5.50 29.64
N LEU A 350 2.49 6.41 29.01
CA LEU A 350 1.61 6.10 27.87
C LEU A 350 2.41 5.59 26.67
N LYS A 351 3.49 6.30 26.38
CA LYS A 351 4.24 6.14 25.13
C LYS A 351 5.69 6.48 25.35
N LEU A 352 6.56 5.66 24.76
CA LEU A 352 7.99 5.92 24.62
C LEU A 352 8.32 5.90 23.13
N PHE A 353 8.90 6.98 22.61
CA PHE A 353 9.12 7.15 21.18
C PHE A 353 10.31 8.07 20.88
N GLU A 354 10.82 7.95 19.66
CA GLU A 354 11.82 8.85 19.11
C GLU A 354 11.16 10.14 18.59
N PRO A 355 11.86 11.28 18.58
CA PRO A 355 11.41 12.47 17.85
C PRO A 355 11.11 12.15 16.37
N ASP A 356 10.02 12.71 15.87
CA ASP A 356 9.60 12.68 14.46
C ASP A 356 10.48 13.64 13.64
N PRO A 357 11.06 13.25 12.48
CA PRO A 357 10.84 12.01 11.72
C PRO A 357 11.68 10.79 12.13
N PRO A 358 11.16 9.56 11.96
CA PRO A 358 11.91 8.33 12.19
C PRO A 358 13.17 8.27 11.31
N ARG A 359 14.32 7.96 11.90
CA ARG A 359 15.61 7.84 11.19
C ARG A 359 16.28 6.50 11.50
N ILE A 360 17.17 6.02 10.64
CA ILE A 360 18.09 4.96 11.08
C ILE A 360 19.07 5.55 12.09
N HIS A 361 19.46 4.74 13.07
CA HIS A 361 20.54 5.08 13.98
C HIS A 361 21.82 4.41 13.53
N LEU A 362 22.87 5.20 13.44
CA LEU A 362 24.21 4.80 13.05
C LEU A 362 25.16 4.92 14.26
N PRO A 363 26.34 4.29 14.20
CA PRO A 363 27.29 4.38 15.28
C PRO A 363 27.75 5.84 15.43
N SER A 364 27.84 6.32 16.66
CA SER A 364 28.11 7.73 17.03
C SER A 364 26.92 8.69 16.92
N ASP A 365 25.73 8.24 16.57
CA ASP A 365 24.52 9.03 16.82
C ASP A 365 24.29 9.17 18.34
N THR A 366 23.54 10.19 18.74
CA THR A 366 22.96 10.29 20.08
C THR A 366 21.49 9.91 20.04
N LEU A 367 21.02 9.21 21.07
CA LEU A 367 19.62 8.86 21.20
C LEU A 367 18.87 9.94 21.99
N ASN A 368 17.94 10.61 21.30
CA ASN A 368 16.97 11.50 21.90
C ASN A 368 15.64 10.75 21.96
N LEU A 369 15.07 10.58 23.15
CA LEU A 369 13.77 9.93 23.33
C LEU A 369 12.81 10.91 23.99
N LYS A 370 11.52 10.66 23.78
CA LYS A 370 10.43 11.29 24.51
C LYS A 370 9.59 10.22 25.15
N ALA A 371 9.17 10.45 26.39
CA ALA A 371 8.13 9.66 27.01
C ALA A 371 6.94 10.56 27.37
N ILE A 372 5.73 10.09 27.11
CA ILE A 372 4.52 10.77 27.57
C ILE A 372 4.08 10.06 28.85
N VAL A 373 4.00 10.83 29.93
CA VAL A 373 3.55 10.38 31.24
C VAL A 373 2.18 10.99 31.48
N THR A 374 1.23 10.21 31.95
CA THR A 374 -0.14 10.69 32.17
C THR A 374 -0.63 10.32 33.56
N ASN A 375 -1.57 11.12 34.06
CA ASN A 375 -2.42 10.76 35.18
C ASN A 375 -3.60 9.91 34.70
N PHE A 376 -3.62 8.63 35.08
CA PHE A 376 -4.74 7.70 34.87
C PHE A 376 -5.76 7.73 36.02
N GLY A 377 -5.40 8.36 37.13
CA GLY A 377 -6.22 8.43 38.34
C GLY A 377 -7.32 9.49 38.28
N SER A 378 -8.28 9.36 39.19
CA SER A 378 -9.39 10.32 39.37
C SER A 378 -9.01 11.58 40.17
N GLN A 379 -7.85 11.59 40.84
CA GLN A 379 -7.33 12.71 41.61
C GLN A 379 -6.09 13.32 40.96
N GLY A 380 -5.81 14.59 41.27
CA GLY A 380 -4.58 15.25 40.84
C GLY A 380 -3.35 14.68 41.53
N LEU A 381 -2.23 14.65 40.82
CA LEU A 381 -0.94 14.18 41.30
C LEU A 381 0.06 15.33 41.40
N GLY A 382 1.00 15.20 42.34
CA GLY A 382 2.20 16.03 42.38
C GLY A 382 3.16 15.68 41.24
N SER A 383 4.44 16.07 41.42
CA SER A 383 5.51 15.63 40.51
C SER A 383 5.66 14.11 40.57
N VAL A 384 5.69 13.45 39.42
CA VAL A 384 5.82 12.00 39.28
C VAL A 384 7.26 11.65 38.86
N PRO A 385 8.01 10.86 39.65
CA PRO A 385 9.35 10.45 39.26
C PRO A 385 9.32 9.31 38.23
N VAL A 386 10.13 9.46 37.19
CA VAL A 386 10.20 8.57 36.03
C VAL A 386 11.64 8.12 35.83
N THR A 387 11.82 6.80 35.77
CA THR A 387 13.12 6.16 35.56
C THR A 387 13.14 5.54 34.17
N THR A 388 14.15 5.87 33.38
CA THR A 388 14.43 5.23 32.09
C THR A 388 15.73 4.45 32.15
N ILE A 389 15.68 3.17 31.80
CA ILE A 389 16.83 2.28 31.71
C ILE A 389 17.10 1.98 30.24
N LEU A 390 18.33 2.20 29.80
CA LEU A 390 18.84 1.81 28.48
C LEU A 390 19.80 0.64 28.66
N SER A 391 19.42 -0.55 28.22
CA SER A 391 20.23 -1.76 28.31
C SER A 391 20.82 -2.10 26.94
N TYR A 392 22.14 -2.20 26.85
CA TYR A 392 22.88 -2.51 25.62
C TYR A 392 24.07 -3.43 25.91
N ASN A 393 24.14 -4.60 25.24
CA ASN A 393 25.22 -5.60 25.37
C ASN A 393 25.58 -6.02 26.82
N GLY A 394 24.66 -5.89 27.77
CA GLY A 394 24.86 -6.24 29.18
C GLY A 394 25.22 -5.05 30.08
N ASP A 395 25.46 -3.87 29.50
CA ASP A 395 25.59 -2.61 30.24
C ASP A 395 24.21 -1.92 30.34
N GLU A 396 23.97 -1.22 31.45
CA GLU A 396 22.75 -0.46 31.69
C GLU A 396 23.08 0.98 32.07
N ASP A 397 22.46 1.93 31.38
CA ASP A 397 22.44 3.34 31.76
C ASP A 397 21.05 3.69 32.31
N THR A 398 21.03 4.46 33.41
CA THR A 398 19.79 4.81 34.11
C THR A 398 19.65 6.32 34.20
N ILE A 399 18.57 6.83 33.63
CA ILE A 399 18.23 8.25 33.59
C ILE A 399 17.04 8.49 34.50
N PHE A 400 17.21 9.43 35.44
CA PHE A 400 16.16 9.88 36.33
C PHE A 400 15.58 11.20 35.84
N SER A 401 14.26 11.26 35.76
CA SER A 401 13.50 12.44 35.35
C SER A 401 12.27 12.60 36.24
N ASN A 402 11.66 13.78 36.24
CA ASN A 402 10.40 14.02 36.93
C ASN A 402 9.48 14.80 36.00
N THR A 403 8.19 14.52 36.08
CA THR A 403 7.16 15.42 35.54
C THR A 403 7.03 16.66 36.44
N GLY A 404 6.43 17.72 35.94
CA GLY A 404 5.73 18.70 36.78
C GLY A 404 4.53 18.08 37.50
N PRO A 405 3.76 18.88 38.26
CA PRO A 405 2.47 18.43 38.77
C PRO A 405 1.57 17.93 37.63
N LEU A 406 0.93 16.78 37.83
CA LEU A 406 -0.01 16.20 36.87
C LEU A 406 -1.44 16.30 37.41
N PRO A 407 -2.19 17.38 37.09
CA PRO A 407 -3.62 17.48 37.38
C PRO A 407 -4.42 16.28 36.84
N PHE A 408 -5.69 16.20 37.24
CA PHE A 408 -6.61 15.18 36.73
C PHE A 408 -6.61 15.15 35.18
N LEU A 409 -6.42 13.96 34.61
CA LEU A 409 -6.28 13.67 33.17
C LEU A 409 -5.09 14.32 32.43
N ALA A 410 -4.24 15.08 33.13
CA ALA A 410 -3.12 15.73 32.48
C ALA A 410 -2.07 14.72 32.03
N SER A 411 -1.40 15.05 30.92
CA SER A 411 -0.20 14.36 30.45
C SER A 411 0.94 15.36 30.24
N GLU A 412 2.17 14.86 30.35
CA GLU A 412 3.38 15.63 30.13
C GLU A 412 4.36 14.82 29.28
N THR A 413 5.02 15.49 28.35
CA THR A 413 6.11 14.90 27.57
C THR A 413 7.45 15.18 28.25
N ILE A 414 8.11 14.15 28.74
CA ILE A 414 9.48 14.23 29.25
C ILE A 414 10.48 13.95 28.13
N HIS A 415 11.56 14.74 28.11
CA HIS A 415 12.68 14.54 27.19
C HIS A 415 13.76 13.70 27.88
N ILE A 416 14.15 12.60 27.25
CA ILE A 416 15.15 11.68 27.75
C ILE A 416 16.37 11.78 26.82
N LEU A 417 17.48 12.27 27.36
CA LEU A 417 18.74 12.47 26.65
C LEU A 417 19.77 11.51 27.24
N SER A 418 20.13 10.46 26.49
CA SER A 418 21.11 9.49 26.98
C SER A 418 22.54 10.06 26.99
N GLY A 419 22.85 11.06 26.14
CA GLY A 419 24.20 11.64 26.06
C GLY A 419 25.29 10.68 25.55
N HIS A 420 25.03 9.36 25.53
CA HIS A 420 25.91 8.32 25.05
C HIS A 420 25.85 8.16 23.53
N LEU A 421 27.02 7.90 22.95
CA LEU A 421 27.16 7.55 21.54
C LEU A 421 26.68 6.13 21.31
N LEU A 422 25.86 5.93 20.28
CA LEU A 422 25.34 4.61 19.96
C LEU A 422 26.43 3.69 19.38
N LEU A 423 26.37 2.41 19.77
CA LEU A 423 27.18 1.33 19.24
C LEU A 423 26.32 0.37 18.38
N PRO A 424 26.90 -0.34 17.38
CA PRO A 424 26.13 -1.24 16.52
C PRO A 424 25.45 -2.37 17.28
N GLY A 425 24.14 -2.56 17.15
CA GLY A 425 23.42 -3.62 17.87
C GLY A 425 21.98 -3.25 18.22
N ILE A 426 21.45 -3.85 19.29
CA ILE A 426 20.09 -3.62 19.77
C ILE A 426 20.15 -2.99 21.14
N ILE A 427 19.53 -1.82 21.28
CA ILE A 427 19.37 -1.12 22.55
C ILE A 427 17.95 -1.37 23.04
N ASN A 428 17.79 -1.94 24.22
CA ASN A 428 16.49 -2.11 24.85
C ASN A 428 16.27 -0.96 25.83
N ILE A 429 15.19 -0.20 25.67
CA ILE A 429 14.85 0.91 26.57
C ILE A 429 13.56 0.59 27.29
N LYS A 430 13.56 0.84 28.61
CA LYS A 430 12.41 0.71 29.49
C LYS A 430 12.24 2.02 30.27
N SER A 431 11.10 2.69 30.11
CA SER A 431 10.73 3.87 30.91
C SER A 431 9.55 3.51 31.81
N TYR A 432 9.61 3.87 33.08
CA TYR A 432 8.54 3.58 34.03
C TYR A 432 8.41 4.64 35.13
N THR A 433 7.18 4.86 35.60
CA THR A 433 6.92 5.64 36.81
C THR A 433 7.40 4.84 38.04
N THR A 434 8.00 5.50 39.02
CA THR A 434 8.41 4.87 40.29
C THR A 434 7.45 5.17 41.44
N LEU A 435 6.33 5.82 41.13
CA LEU A 435 5.24 6.03 42.05
C LEU A 435 4.67 4.66 42.44
N GLN A 436 4.64 4.35 43.74
CA GLN A 436 3.86 3.21 44.22
C GLN A 436 2.39 3.61 44.19
N ASP A 437 1.76 3.37 43.04
CA ASP A 437 0.34 3.66 42.84
C ASP A 437 -0.50 2.38 42.80
N SER A 438 -1.76 2.54 42.40
CA SER A 438 -2.76 1.48 42.51
C SER A 438 -2.77 0.52 41.31
N ASN A 439 -2.00 0.77 40.24
CA ASN A 439 -2.07 0.00 38.99
C ASN A 439 -0.71 -0.17 38.28
N PRO A 440 0.18 -1.05 38.78
CA PRO A 440 1.53 -1.20 38.25
C PRO A 440 1.62 -1.73 36.80
N LYS A 441 0.49 -2.10 36.18
CA LYS A 441 0.44 -2.61 34.80
C LYS A 441 0.62 -1.49 33.78
N ASN A 442 0.24 -0.26 34.10
CA ASN A 442 0.29 0.87 33.19
C ASN A 442 1.60 1.70 33.31
N ASP A 443 2.40 1.48 34.35
CA ASP A 443 3.61 2.25 34.69
C ASP A 443 4.69 2.24 33.60
N THR A 444 4.87 1.08 32.95
CA THR A 444 6.05 0.80 32.13
C THR A 444 5.75 0.82 30.63
N ALA A 445 6.53 1.59 29.88
CA ALA A 445 6.67 1.49 28.43
C ALA A 445 8.07 0.96 28.04
N LYS A 446 8.16 0.21 26.93
CA LYS A 446 9.43 -0.32 26.40
C LYS A 446 9.53 -0.12 24.89
N ILE A 447 10.75 0.05 24.42
CA ILE A 447 11.10 0.15 23.00
C ILE A 447 12.48 -0.48 22.79
N ALA A 448 12.68 -1.26 21.74
CA ALA A 448 13.99 -1.80 21.37
C ALA A 448 14.43 -1.22 20.02
N ILE A 449 15.57 -0.54 19.95
CA ILE A 449 16.04 0.17 18.76
C ILE A 449 17.27 -0.55 18.17
N LYS A 450 17.27 -0.80 16.86
CA LYS A 450 18.47 -1.26 16.14
C LYS A 450 19.35 -0.08 15.71
N THR A 451 20.58 -0.06 16.19
CA THR A 451 21.68 0.74 15.64
C THR A 451 22.41 -0.08 14.57
N PHE A 452 22.48 0.44 13.35
CA PHE A 452 23.07 -0.23 12.20
C PHE A 452 24.59 -0.07 12.19
N ALA A 453 25.32 -1.07 11.70
CA ALA A 453 26.76 -1.01 11.54
C ALA A 453 27.12 -0.35 10.20
N TRP A 454 28.22 0.43 10.18
CA TRP A 454 28.87 0.81 8.93
C TRP A 454 29.47 -0.42 8.26
N CYS A 455 29.24 -0.54 6.95
CA CYS A 455 29.72 -1.63 6.11
C CYS A 455 30.44 -1.05 4.91
N ASN A 456 31.60 -1.64 4.59
CA ASN A 456 32.28 -1.36 3.35
C ASN A 456 31.69 -2.23 2.23
N VAL A 457 31.12 -1.58 1.22
CA VAL A 457 30.51 -2.26 0.08
C VAL A 457 31.40 -2.05 -1.14
N THR A 458 32.13 -3.09 -1.51
CA THR A 458 32.97 -3.10 -2.71
C THR A 458 32.25 -3.81 -3.85
N GLY A 459 32.70 -3.61 -5.08
CA GLY A 459 32.18 -4.38 -6.18
C GLY A 459 32.83 -4.08 -7.51
N ASN A 460 32.38 -4.82 -8.53
CA ASN A 460 32.82 -4.68 -9.91
C ASN A 460 31.63 -4.64 -10.88
N LEU A 461 31.73 -3.79 -11.91
CA LEU A 461 30.82 -3.75 -13.05
C LEU A 461 31.54 -4.20 -14.31
N SER A 462 30.95 -5.17 -15.01
CA SER A 462 31.51 -5.69 -16.27
C SER A 462 30.44 -6.04 -17.29
N ASP A 463 30.84 -6.01 -18.55
CA ASP A 463 30.03 -6.47 -19.66
C ASP A 463 29.82 -7.98 -19.56
N SER A 464 28.56 -8.40 -19.65
CA SER A 464 28.19 -9.80 -19.40
C SER A 464 28.72 -10.78 -20.45
N SER A 465 29.11 -10.32 -21.64
CA SER A 465 29.58 -11.17 -22.73
C SER A 465 31.11 -11.15 -22.88
N SER A 466 31.70 -9.96 -22.85
CA SER A 466 33.14 -9.74 -23.03
C SER A 466 33.94 -9.75 -21.73
N GLY A 467 33.27 -9.54 -20.58
CA GLY A 467 33.93 -9.38 -19.28
C GLY A 467 34.69 -8.07 -19.12
N LEU A 468 34.63 -7.17 -20.11
CA LEU A 468 35.31 -5.88 -20.05
C LEU A 468 34.70 -4.97 -18.96
N PRO A 469 35.53 -4.17 -18.27
CA PRO A 469 35.06 -3.30 -17.20
C PRO A 469 34.14 -2.19 -17.71
N ILE A 470 33.14 -1.82 -16.90
CA ILE A 470 32.19 -0.74 -17.21
C ILE A 470 32.35 0.40 -16.20
N GLN A 471 32.57 1.60 -16.73
CA GLN A 471 32.51 2.83 -15.94
C GLN A 471 31.06 3.25 -15.72
N ALA A 472 30.70 3.54 -14.47
CA ALA A 472 29.36 3.89 -14.06
C ALA A 472 29.38 4.80 -12.83
N ARG A 473 28.32 5.61 -12.68
CA ARG A 473 28.00 6.26 -11.40
C ARG A 473 27.00 5.40 -10.65
N LEU A 474 27.27 5.10 -9.39
CA LEU A 474 26.40 4.33 -8.51
C LEU A 474 25.82 5.25 -7.45
N LYS A 475 24.53 5.09 -7.19
CA LYS A 475 23.80 5.82 -6.15
C LYS A 475 23.00 4.83 -5.31
N ALA A 476 23.31 4.74 -4.02
CA ALA A 476 22.59 3.89 -3.08
C ALA A 476 21.55 4.72 -2.33
N TYR A 477 20.30 4.32 -2.41
CA TYR A 477 19.18 4.95 -1.70
C TYR A 477 18.69 4.01 -0.61
N LEU A 478 18.57 4.53 0.61
CA LEU A 478 17.80 3.89 1.65
C LEU A 478 16.32 4.22 1.41
N GLY A 479 15.38 3.35 1.79
CA GLY A 479 14.01 3.85 1.85
C GLY A 479 13.35 4.10 0.51
N THR A 480 12.45 5.08 0.60
CA THR A 480 11.90 5.81 -0.52
C THR A 480 12.64 7.13 -0.75
N ASP A 481 13.85 7.26 -0.18
CA ASP A 481 14.59 8.50 -0.19
C ASP A 481 14.92 8.93 -1.62
N THR A 482 14.87 10.24 -1.82
CA THR A 482 15.19 10.90 -3.09
C THR A 482 16.65 11.35 -3.14
N ILE A 483 17.31 11.43 -1.98
CA ILE A 483 18.73 11.75 -1.81
C ILE A 483 19.48 10.43 -1.59
N PRO A 484 20.58 10.17 -2.33
CA PRO A 484 21.37 8.97 -2.12
C PRO A 484 22.05 9.03 -0.74
N PHE A 485 22.00 7.92 -0.01
CA PHE A 485 22.71 7.71 1.23
C PHE A 485 24.22 7.75 1.01
N ASP A 486 24.68 7.12 -0.06
CA ASP A 486 26.04 7.24 -0.57
C ASP A 486 26.04 7.11 -2.10
N SER A 487 27.06 7.67 -2.74
CA SER A 487 27.26 7.57 -4.18
C SER A 487 28.73 7.59 -4.55
N THR A 488 29.09 6.84 -5.58
CA THR A 488 30.48 6.72 -6.05
C THR A 488 30.52 6.60 -7.57
N ASN A 489 31.70 6.77 -8.15
CA ASN A 489 31.97 6.40 -9.54
C ASN A 489 32.84 5.14 -9.53
N SER A 490 32.62 4.22 -10.47
CA SER A 490 33.56 3.13 -10.69
C SER A 490 34.83 3.61 -11.39
N ASP A 491 35.95 2.94 -11.11
CA ASP A 491 37.24 3.19 -11.75
C ASP A 491 37.30 2.62 -13.19
N THR A 492 38.44 2.78 -13.87
CA THR A 492 38.68 2.25 -15.23
C THR A 492 38.65 0.72 -15.31
N SER A 493 38.79 0.04 -14.17
CA SER A 493 38.69 -1.41 -14.04
C SER A 493 37.27 -1.86 -13.62
N GLY A 494 36.31 -0.92 -13.58
CA GLY A 494 34.92 -1.18 -13.22
C GLY A 494 34.71 -1.39 -11.72
N ASN A 495 35.73 -1.19 -10.88
CA ASN A 495 35.60 -1.38 -9.44
C ASN A 495 34.97 -0.16 -8.77
N PHE A 496 34.19 -0.38 -7.73
CA PHE A 496 33.58 0.68 -6.94
C PHE A 496 33.61 0.38 -5.45
N GLN A 497 33.43 1.42 -4.65
CA GLN A 497 33.34 1.34 -3.21
C GLN A 497 32.29 2.32 -2.69
N LEU A 498 31.42 1.85 -1.80
CA LEU A 498 30.39 2.61 -1.09
C LEU A 498 30.50 2.30 0.41
N THR A 499 30.13 3.26 1.25
CA THR A 499 30.00 3.10 2.70
C THR A 499 28.52 3.11 3.07
N LEU A 500 27.96 1.94 3.33
CA LEU A 500 26.52 1.75 3.57
C LEU A 500 26.25 1.21 4.96
N ALA A 501 25.02 1.35 5.45
CA ALA A 501 24.57 0.69 6.67
C ALA A 501 24.24 -0.80 6.43
N ASP A 502 24.27 -1.65 7.46
CA ASP A 502 23.93 -3.09 7.39
C ASP A 502 22.41 -3.35 7.23
N THR A 503 21.86 -2.86 6.13
CA THR A 503 20.43 -2.91 5.79
C THR A 503 20.22 -3.07 4.28
N ILE A 504 18.97 -2.90 3.83
CA ILE A 504 18.60 -3.05 2.41
C ILE A 504 18.69 -1.68 1.73
N PHE A 505 19.38 -1.65 0.59
CA PHE A 505 19.53 -0.48 -0.26
C PHE A 505 18.99 -0.73 -1.66
N ARG A 506 18.43 0.32 -2.26
CA ARG A 506 18.19 0.41 -3.70
C ARG A 506 19.39 1.06 -4.36
N ILE A 507 20.18 0.31 -5.12
CA ILE A 507 21.34 0.81 -5.84
C ILE A 507 20.95 1.08 -7.30
N LEU A 508 20.99 2.36 -7.69
CA LEU A 508 20.87 2.81 -9.07
C LEU A 508 22.25 2.86 -9.70
N VAL A 509 22.44 2.07 -10.75
CA VAL A 509 23.65 2.05 -11.58
C VAL A 509 23.37 2.87 -12.85
N LEU A 510 24.17 3.90 -13.05
CA LEU A 510 24.15 4.81 -14.19
C LEU A 510 25.43 4.59 -15.02
N PRO A 511 25.47 3.56 -15.86
CA PRO A 511 26.65 3.24 -16.64
C PRO A 511 26.84 4.21 -17.80
N THR A 512 28.05 4.23 -18.33
CA THR A 512 28.36 4.90 -19.60
C THR A 512 27.68 4.20 -20.78
N LEU A 513 27.52 4.91 -21.90
CA LEU A 513 27.05 4.30 -23.16
C LEU A 513 27.95 3.10 -23.51
N PRO A 514 27.39 1.99 -24.03
CA PRO A 514 26.03 1.79 -24.52
C PRO A 514 25.07 1.13 -23.51
N TYR A 515 25.38 1.10 -22.22
CA TYR A 515 24.61 0.31 -21.25
C TYR A 515 23.39 1.08 -20.71
N PRO A 516 22.22 0.43 -20.53
CA PRO A 516 21.06 1.05 -19.92
C PRO A 516 21.21 1.18 -18.41
N ASN A 517 20.60 2.22 -17.83
CA ASN A 517 20.49 2.37 -16.38
C ASN A 517 19.81 1.15 -15.75
N GLN A 518 20.32 0.68 -14.62
CA GLN A 518 19.79 -0.47 -13.89
C GLN A 518 19.57 -0.14 -12.42
N THR A 519 18.55 -0.75 -11.81
CA THR A 519 18.28 -0.61 -10.37
C THR A 519 18.27 -1.99 -9.72
N TYR A 520 19.02 -2.12 -8.63
CA TYR A 520 19.13 -3.35 -7.85
C TYR A 520 18.65 -3.11 -6.42
N SER A 521 17.94 -4.09 -5.85
CA SER A 521 17.67 -4.13 -4.40
C SER A 521 18.70 -5.07 -3.79
N VAL A 522 19.53 -4.54 -2.88
CA VAL A 522 20.68 -5.25 -2.31
C VAL A 522 20.58 -5.24 -0.79
N THR A 523 20.74 -6.41 -0.17
CA THR A 523 20.84 -6.53 1.28
C THR A 523 22.32 -6.49 1.68
N ILE A 524 22.68 -5.56 2.55
CA ILE A 524 24.03 -5.40 3.09
C ILE A 524 24.09 -6.06 4.48
N HIS A 525 25.05 -6.98 4.63
CA HIS A 525 25.27 -7.72 5.87
C HIS A 525 26.77 -7.75 6.17
N GLY A 526 27.24 -6.79 6.97
CA GLY A 526 28.67 -6.54 7.09
C GLY A 526 29.29 -6.11 5.75
N ASP A 527 30.62 -6.17 5.69
CA ASP A 527 31.34 -5.87 4.45
C ASP A 527 30.88 -6.79 3.33
N THR A 528 30.46 -6.20 2.22
CA THR A 528 29.75 -6.88 1.14
C THR A 528 30.45 -6.61 -0.19
N ASN A 529 30.66 -7.66 -1.00
CA ASN A 529 31.19 -7.53 -2.35
C ASN A 529 30.11 -7.82 -3.40
N LEU A 530 29.92 -6.92 -4.36
CA LEU A 530 28.87 -6.93 -5.37
C LEU A 530 29.42 -7.08 -6.79
N PHE A 531 28.73 -7.84 -7.63
CA PHE A 531 29.08 -8.01 -9.04
C PHE A 531 27.87 -7.67 -9.91
N PHE A 532 28.00 -6.63 -10.74
CA PHE A 532 26.97 -6.23 -11.70
C PHE A 532 27.40 -6.57 -13.11
N LEU A 533 26.67 -7.48 -13.75
CA LEU A 533 26.84 -7.84 -15.16
C LEU A 533 25.81 -7.12 -16.01
N LEU A 534 26.26 -6.30 -16.94
CA LEU A 534 25.39 -5.49 -17.80
C LEU A 534 25.45 -5.95 -19.26
N ASN A 535 24.38 -5.66 -20.01
CA ASN A 535 24.32 -5.89 -21.45
C ASN A 535 24.20 -4.54 -22.17
N PRO A 536 24.90 -4.32 -23.30
CA PRO A 536 24.66 -3.16 -24.13
C PRO A 536 23.20 -3.06 -24.54
N ALA A 537 22.69 -1.83 -24.60
CA ALA A 537 21.34 -1.59 -25.07
C ALA A 537 21.18 -1.98 -26.55
N HIS A 538 19.94 -2.25 -26.97
CA HIS A 538 19.64 -2.51 -28.37
C HIS A 538 19.85 -1.25 -29.22
N LEU A 539 19.34 -0.12 -28.76
CA LEU A 539 19.36 1.15 -29.51
C LEU A 539 19.56 2.37 -28.61
N LEU A 540 19.90 3.49 -29.24
CA LEU A 540 19.96 4.82 -28.62
C LEU A 540 18.72 5.61 -29.02
N LEU A 541 18.00 6.18 -28.05
CA LEU A 541 16.96 7.17 -28.27
C LEU A 541 17.52 8.55 -28.00
N VAL A 542 17.56 9.41 -29.01
CA VAL A 542 17.95 10.82 -28.87
C VAL A 542 16.68 11.66 -28.76
N ASN A 543 16.51 12.27 -27.59
CA ASN A 543 15.48 13.25 -27.30
C ASN A 543 16.07 14.64 -27.60
N ASP A 544 15.76 15.15 -28.79
CA ASP A 544 16.14 16.47 -29.28
C ASP A 544 14.94 17.44 -29.30
N ASP A 545 13.87 17.06 -28.60
CA ASP A 545 12.82 17.99 -28.23
C ASP A 545 13.30 18.84 -27.05
N SER A 546 13.50 20.13 -27.31
CA SER A 546 13.92 21.13 -26.31
C SER A 546 13.02 21.22 -25.07
N LEU A 547 11.77 20.78 -25.17
CA LEU A 547 10.77 20.81 -24.08
C LEU A 547 10.56 19.43 -23.43
N HIS A 548 11.24 18.38 -23.91
CA HIS A 548 11.24 17.02 -23.36
C HIS A 548 9.85 16.38 -23.16
N ARG A 549 8.89 16.68 -24.05
CA ARG A 549 7.47 16.31 -23.90
C ARG A 549 7.14 14.90 -24.38
N TYR A 550 7.86 14.39 -25.38
CA TYR A 550 7.39 13.24 -26.16
C TYR A 550 8.10 11.91 -25.89
N GLU A 551 9.07 11.89 -24.98
CA GLU A 551 9.90 10.72 -24.66
C GLU A 551 9.09 9.44 -24.40
N GLN A 552 7.98 9.56 -23.68
CA GLN A 552 7.14 8.43 -23.30
C GLN A 552 6.54 7.67 -24.50
N TYR A 553 6.26 8.35 -25.62
CA TYR A 553 5.70 7.70 -26.82
C TYR A 553 6.69 6.73 -27.47
N TYR A 554 7.99 6.99 -27.31
CA TYR A 554 9.06 6.14 -27.79
C TYR A 554 9.39 5.04 -26.78
N THR A 555 9.63 5.41 -25.52
CA THR A 555 10.05 4.45 -24.48
C THR A 555 8.99 3.38 -24.22
N SER A 556 7.71 3.75 -24.13
CA SER A 556 6.62 2.77 -23.99
C SER A 556 6.47 1.85 -25.21
N THR A 557 6.82 2.35 -26.41
CA THR A 557 6.83 1.53 -27.63
C THR A 557 7.98 0.53 -27.59
N PHE A 558 9.18 0.95 -27.18
CA PHE A 558 10.32 0.06 -27.02
C PHE A 558 10.10 -0.98 -25.92
N ASP A 559 9.50 -0.60 -24.80
CA ASP A 559 9.12 -1.50 -23.72
C ASP A 559 8.13 -2.57 -24.23
N SER A 560 7.15 -2.16 -25.04
CA SER A 560 6.18 -3.08 -25.67
C SER A 560 6.83 -4.05 -26.66
N LEU A 561 7.93 -3.64 -27.30
CA LEU A 561 8.76 -4.47 -28.17
C LEU A 561 9.85 -5.24 -27.41
N ASN A 562 9.90 -5.13 -26.08
CA ASN A 562 10.92 -5.74 -25.23
C ASN A 562 12.37 -5.35 -25.62
N LEU A 563 12.56 -4.11 -26.07
CA LEU A 563 13.86 -3.55 -26.43
C LEU A 563 14.47 -2.82 -25.24
N THR A 564 15.76 -3.04 -25.00
CA THR A 564 16.55 -2.20 -24.10
C THR A 564 17.10 -0.99 -24.86
N TYR A 565 17.08 0.18 -24.24
CA TYR A 565 17.52 1.43 -24.86
C TYR A 565 18.26 2.31 -23.87
N VAL A 566 19.08 3.23 -24.37
CA VAL A 566 19.58 4.37 -23.61
C VAL A 566 18.89 5.63 -24.15
N VAL A 567 18.46 6.51 -23.26
CA VAL A 567 17.93 7.83 -23.64
C VAL A 567 19.03 8.86 -23.50
N TRP A 568 19.30 9.61 -24.55
CA TRP A 568 20.18 10.77 -24.56
C TRP A 568 19.35 12.03 -24.76
N ARG A 569 19.28 12.87 -23.73
CA ARG A 569 18.54 14.14 -23.75
C ARG A 569 19.47 15.24 -24.20
N ARG A 570 19.36 15.65 -25.46
CA ARG A 570 20.30 16.57 -26.13
C ARG A 570 20.42 17.92 -25.43
N GLY A 571 19.31 18.46 -24.93
CA GLY A 571 19.26 19.72 -24.18
C GLY A 571 19.95 19.69 -22.80
N ILE A 572 20.15 18.50 -22.22
CA ILE A 572 20.75 18.34 -20.87
C ILE A 572 22.18 17.80 -20.97
N GLN A 573 22.43 16.88 -21.90
CA GLN A 573 23.67 16.09 -21.96
C GLN A 573 24.67 16.59 -23.01
N GLY A 574 24.30 17.56 -23.84
CA GLY A 574 25.16 18.04 -24.92
C GLY A 574 25.13 17.14 -26.16
N PRO A 575 26.02 17.39 -27.15
CA PRO A 575 26.10 16.63 -28.39
C PRO A 575 26.15 15.11 -28.16
N VAL A 576 25.50 14.35 -29.04
CA VAL A 576 25.49 12.88 -28.93
C VAL A 576 26.91 12.35 -29.20
N PRO A 577 27.49 11.51 -28.32
CA PRO A 577 28.83 10.96 -28.52
C PRO A 577 28.76 9.81 -29.53
N ILE A 578 28.59 10.14 -30.82
CA ILE A 578 28.31 9.18 -31.88
C ILE A 578 29.37 8.09 -31.96
N SER A 579 30.63 8.32 -31.61
CA SER A 579 31.68 7.27 -31.55
C SER A 579 31.29 6.01 -30.75
N THR A 580 30.36 6.12 -29.80
CA THR A 580 29.87 5.01 -28.97
C THR A 580 28.77 4.15 -29.62
N PHE A 581 28.22 4.57 -30.78
CA PHE A 581 27.07 3.90 -31.41
C PHE A 581 27.34 2.43 -31.79
N SER A 582 28.60 2.11 -32.12
CA SER A 582 29.02 0.78 -32.55
C SER A 582 28.87 -0.27 -31.43
N GLY A 583 28.83 0.18 -30.17
CA GLY A 583 28.60 -0.65 -28.99
C GLY A 583 27.15 -1.06 -28.77
N PHE A 584 26.18 -0.41 -29.42
CA PHE A 584 24.77 -0.81 -29.34
C PHE A 584 24.50 -2.07 -30.17
N ARG A 585 23.70 -3.00 -29.64
CA ARG A 585 23.49 -4.32 -30.26
C ARG A 585 22.89 -4.25 -31.65
N LEU A 586 22.00 -3.27 -31.91
CA LEU A 586 21.39 -3.06 -33.23
C LEU A 586 22.09 -1.97 -34.05
N ARG A 587 23.10 -1.28 -33.49
CA ARG A 587 23.77 -0.11 -34.10
C ARG A 587 22.77 0.91 -34.66
N THR A 588 21.66 1.10 -33.95
CA THR A 588 20.50 1.89 -34.38
C THR A 588 20.28 3.07 -33.44
N VAL A 589 20.02 4.24 -34.03
CA VAL A 589 19.66 5.47 -33.35
C VAL A 589 18.24 5.87 -33.76
N VAL A 590 17.40 6.18 -32.80
CA VAL A 590 16.08 6.80 -33.02
C VAL A 590 16.22 8.26 -32.58
N TRP A 591 16.08 9.20 -33.50
CA TRP A 591 16.28 10.63 -33.25
C TRP A 591 14.97 11.37 -33.53
N TYR A 592 14.48 12.12 -32.55
CA TYR A 592 13.28 12.91 -32.71
C TYR A 592 13.40 14.34 -32.19
N THR A 593 12.73 15.24 -32.90
CA THR A 593 12.69 16.69 -32.60
C THR A 593 11.31 17.15 -32.13
N GLY A 594 10.31 16.25 -32.15
CA GLY A 594 8.96 16.50 -31.65
C GLY A 594 8.19 17.52 -32.49
N ASP A 595 7.72 18.58 -31.81
CA ASP A 595 7.01 19.72 -32.40
C ASP A 595 7.90 20.95 -32.63
N ALA A 596 9.23 20.81 -32.59
CA ALA A 596 10.18 21.89 -32.82
C ALA A 596 9.87 22.65 -34.13
N VAL A 597 9.95 23.98 -34.07
CA VAL A 597 9.69 24.89 -35.21
C VAL A 597 10.97 25.53 -35.74
N ASN A 598 11.95 25.71 -34.87
CA ASN A 598 13.28 26.22 -35.18
C ASN A 598 14.32 25.38 -34.44
N ASN A 599 15.56 25.42 -34.92
CA ASN A 599 16.66 24.65 -34.39
C ASN A 599 16.32 23.16 -34.28
N THR A 600 15.64 22.63 -35.30
CA THR A 600 15.19 21.22 -35.35
C THR A 600 16.39 20.27 -35.30
N LEU A 601 17.47 20.57 -36.04
CA LEU A 601 18.78 19.91 -35.94
C LEU A 601 19.87 20.98 -36.11
N ASN A 602 20.60 21.29 -35.05
CA ASN A 602 21.71 22.26 -35.14
C ASN A 602 22.91 21.65 -35.89
N ASN A 603 23.97 22.44 -36.10
CA ASN A 603 25.16 21.97 -36.83
C ASN A 603 25.83 20.75 -36.18
N ASP A 604 25.92 20.68 -34.85
CA ASP A 604 26.50 19.54 -34.15
C ASP A 604 25.66 18.26 -34.36
N ASP A 605 24.34 18.41 -34.43
CA ASP A 605 23.41 17.29 -34.66
C ASP A 605 23.51 16.80 -36.11
N GLN A 606 23.64 17.73 -37.07
CA GLN A 606 23.87 17.43 -38.49
C GLN A 606 25.20 16.70 -38.69
N ASP A 607 26.27 17.17 -38.04
CA ASP A 607 27.59 16.52 -38.07
C ASP A 607 27.53 15.12 -37.45
N SER A 608 26.81 14.98 -36.34
CA SER A 608 26.59 13.71 -35.65
C SER A 608 25.86 12.69 -36.53
N ILE A 609 24.76 13.10 -37.19
CA ILE A 609 23.99 12.24 -38.10
C ILE A 609 24.82 11.87 -39.33
N THR A 610 25.56 12.83 -39.89
CA THR A 610 26.46 12.59 -41.04
C THR A 610 27.55 11.58 -40.68
N ALA A 611 28.18 11.73 -39.51
CA ALA A 611 29.19 10.80 -39.02
C ALA A 611 28.60 9.41 -38.75
N LEU A 612 27.39 9.32 -38.19
CA LEU A 612 26.70 8.05 -37.95
C LEU A 612 26.48 7.29 -39.27
N LEU A 613 25.94 7.96 -40.29
CA LEU A 613 25.67 7.35 -41.59
C LEU A 613 26.97 6.97 -42.32
N THR A 614 27.99 7.83 -42.30
CA THR A 614 29.30 7.53 -42.91
C THR A 614 29.95 6.28 -42.33
N ASN A 615 29.69 5.97 -41.05
CA ASN A 615 30.23 4.79 -40.36
C ASN A 615 29.29 3.57 -40.40
N GLY A 616 28.29 3.54 -41.28
CA GLY A 616 27.38 2.40 -41.44
C GLY A 616 26.30 2.28 -40.35
N GLY A 617 26.01 3.38 -39.65
CA GLY A 617 24.94 3.44 -38.65
C GLY A 617 23.55 3.36 -39.26
N LYS A 618 22.57 3.03 -38.41
CA LYS A 618 21.15 2.96 -38.77
C LYS A 618 20.41 4.05 -38.02
N ILE A 619 19.61 4.86 -38.71
CA ILE A 619 18.87 5.95 -38.07
C ILE A 619 17.40 6.00 -38.49
N PHE A 620 16.53 6.19 -37.50
CA PHE A 620 15.14 6.60 -37.67
C PHE A 620 15.02 8.05 -37.22
N LEU A 621 14.88 8.98 -38.18
CA LEU A 621 14.75 10.41 -37.95
C LEU A 621 13.29 10.85 -38.13
N THR A 622 12.76 11.62 -37.19
CA THR A 622 11.34 11.99 -37.19
C THR A 622 11.10 13.33 -36.50
N GLY A 623 10.22 14.15 -37.06
CA GLY A 623 9.83 15.42 -36.49
C GLY A 623 9.12 16.29 -37.52
N GLN A 624 8.31 17.24 -37.07
CA GLN A 624 7.80 18.28 -37.95
C GLN A 624 8.87 19.36 -38.21
N ASN A 625 8.67 20.14 -39.28
CA ASN A 625 9.49 21.30 -39.69
C ASN A 625 10.97 21.02 -40.02
N ILE A 626 11.49 19.79 -39.89
CA ILE A 626 12.89 19.48 -40.27
C ILE A 626 13.11 19.83 -41.75
N GLY A 627 12.17 19.50 -42.63
CA GLY A 627 12.23 19.84 -44.04
C GLY A 627 11.99 21.31 -44.30
N GLN A 628 11.05 21.93 -43.60
CA GLN A 628 10.78 23.36 -43.72
C GLN A 628 12.00 24.21 -43.36
N GLU A 629 12.73 23.83 -42.31
CA GLU A 629 13.91 24.57 -41.85
C GLU A 629 15.15 24.26 -42.70
N LEU A 630 15.42 22.97 -42.96
CA LEU A 630 16.70 22.53 -43.52
C LEU A 630 16.65 22.19 -45.01
N GLY A 631 15.49 22.28 -45.68
CA GLY A 631 15.26 21.78 -47.04
C GLY A 631 16.21 22.31 -48.13
N ALA A 632 16.80 23.49 -47.92
CA ALA A 632 17.76 24.12 -48.84
C ALA A 632 19.23 23.79 -48.51
N THR A 633 19.50 23.08 -47.41
CA THR A 633 20.86 22.79 -46.95
C THR A 633 21.45 21.56 -47.65
N SER A 634 22.79 21.51 -47.73
CA SER A 634 23.51 20.34 -48.23
C SER A 634 23.29 19.11 -47.36
N PHE A 635 23.14 19.27 -46.04
CA PHE A 635 22.83 18.17 -45.13
C PHE A 635 21.50 17.50 -45.53
N TYR A 636 20.44 18.29 -45.69
CA TYR A 636 19.13 17.74 -46.02
C TYR A 636 19.11 17.05 -47.39
N GLN A 637 19.76 17.65 -48.40
CA GLN A 637 19.75 17.13 -49.76
C GLN A 637 20.72 15.96 -49.96
N ASN A 638 21.93 16.02 -49.39
CA ASN A 638 23.00 15.06 -49.67
C ASN A 638 23.19 14.02 -48.55
N THR A 639 22.86 14.35 -47.29
CA THR A 639 22.96 13.39 -46.17
C THR A 639 21.64 12.65 -45.98
N LEU A 640 20.51 13.37 -45.97
CA LEU A 640 19.20 12.74 -45.81
C LEU A 640 18.60 12.21 -47.12
N HIS A 641 19.17 12.60 -48.27
CA HIS A 641 18.63 12.27 -49.59
C HIS A 641 17.15 12.66 -49.73
N ALA A 642 16.77 13.81 -49.15
CA ALA A 642 15.41 14.30 -49.09
C ALA A 642 15.26 15.61 -49.86
N ARG A 643 14.08 15.82 -50.47
CA ARG A 643 13.68 17.10 -51.06
C ARG A 643 12.44 17.62 -50.36
N PHE A 644 12.50 18.85 -49.86
CA PHE A 644 11.36 19.53 -49.28
C PHE A 644 10.42 20.02 -50.39
N ILE A 645 9.11 19.81 -50.23
CA ILE A 645 8.10 20.23 -51.20
C ILE A 645 7.30 21.41 -50.64
N GLN A 646 6.65 21.23 -49.50
CA GLN A 646 5.85 22.27 -48.86
C GLN A 646 5.63 21.96 -47.37
N PRO A 647 5.41 22.99 -46.53
CA PRO A 647 5.06 22.81 -45.12
C PRO A 647 3.54 22.60 -44.98
N ASN A 648 3.08 22.37 -43.75
CA ASN A 648 1.65 22.35 -43.39
C ASN A 648 0.78 21.45 -44.30
N GLN A 649 1.28 20.26 -44.61
CA GLN A 649 0.60 19.32 -45.49
C GLN A 649 -0.81 18.97 -44.98
N SER A 650 -1.79 19.07 -45.88
CA SER A 650 -3.19 18.74 -45.58
C SER A 650 -3.42 17.24 -45.47
N GLY A 651 -4.36 16.83 -44.62
CA GLY A 651 -4.70 15.43 -44.36
C GLY A 651 -4.09 14.92 -43.06
N TYR A 652 -4.77 13.99 -42.40
CA TYR A 652 -4.37 13.48 -41.08
C TYR A 652 -3.98 12.01 -41.05
N PHE A 653 -4.05 11.36 -42.20
CA PHE A 653 -3.69 9.97 -42.38
C PHE A 653 -2.44 9.87 -43.25
N ILE A 654 -1.64 8.85 -42.95
CA ILE A 654 -0.52 8.41 -43.76
C ILE A 654 -0.80 6.98 -44.21
N PHE A 655 -0.35 6.67 -45.42
CA PHE A 655 -0.52 5.38 -46.04
C PHE A 655 0.81 4.91 -46.61
N GLY A 656 1.01 3.60 -46.64
CA GLY A 656 2.09 3.00 -47.40
C GLY A 656 1.92 3.21 -48.90
N LEU A 657 2.98 3.62 -49.59
CA LEU A 657 3.00 3.68 -51.05
C LEU A 657 2.94 2.26 -51.60
N ARG A 658 1.86 1.91 -52.31
CA ARG A 658 1.56 0.52 -52.69
C ARG A 658 2.52 -0.07 -53.73
N SER A 659 3.13 0.78 -54.56
CA SER A 659 4.14 0.37 -55.52
C SER A 659 5.52 0.16 -54.90
N ASP A 660 5.73 0.61 -53.66
CA ASP A 660 7.00 0.46 -52.96
C ASP A 660 7.00 -0.83 -52.10
N PRO A 661 8.03 -1.70 -52.20
CA PRO A 661 8.06 -2.96 -51.46
C PRO A 661 8.06 -2.81 -49.93
N PHE A 662 8.66 -1.74 -49.41
CA PHE A 662 8.65 -1.47 -47.96
C PHE A 662 7.33 -0.82 -47.54
N GLY A 663 6.88 0.19 -48.30
CA GLY A 663 5.62 0.91 -48.15
C GLY A 663 4.41 0.00 -48.22
N ALA A 664 4.41 -1.06 -49.04
CA ALA A 664 3.32 -2.02 -49.14
C ALA A 664 2.92 -2.66 -47.79
N ASN A 665 3.84 -2.72 -46.81
CA ASN A 665 3.57 -3.27 -45.48
C ASN A 665 2.81 -2.30 -44.55
N PHE A 666 2.65 -1.03 -44.94
CA PHE A 666 1.99 -0.01 -44.13
C PHE A 666 0.55 0.19 -44.60
N THR A 667 -0.40 -0.44 -43.90
CA THR A 667 -1.84 -0.32 -44.23
C THR A 667 -2.34 1.12 -44.14
N GLY A 668 -1.97 1.81 -43.07
CA GLY A 668 -2.23 3.22 -42.82
C GLY A 668 -2.09 3.54 -41.33
N SER A 669 -2.04 4.83 -40.98
CA SER A 669 -2.07 5.31 -39.59
C SER A 669 -2.57 6.74 -39.54
N ALA A 670 -3.07 7.16 -38.38
CA ALA A 670 -3.37 8.57 -38.14
C ALA A 670 -2.17 9.28 -37.49
N THR A 671 -2.05 10.57 -37.77
CA THR A 671 -1.02 11.47 -37.25
C THR A 671 -1.63 12.59 -36.39
N ILE A 672 -2.89 12.42 -35.96
CA ILE A 672 -3.62 13.32 -35.08
C ILE A 672 -4.68 12.55 -34.27
N GLY A 673 -5.14 13.15 -33.18
CA GLY A 673 -6.31 12.69 -32.43
C GLY A 673 -5.99 11.76 -31.26
N ILE A 674 -7.06 11.28 -30.62
CA ILE A 674 -6.98 10.52 -29.36
C ILE A 674 -6.10 9.28 -29.53
N GLY A 675 -5.09 9.15 -28.67
CA GLY A 675 -4.12 8.07 -28.68
C GLY A 675 -2.75 8.44 -29.27
N GLY A 676 -2.62 9.56 -29.98
CA GLY A 676 -1.34 10.17 -30.39
C GLY A 676 -0.99 11.40 -29.54
N ALA A 677 0.15 12.05 -29.80
CA ALA A 677 0.59 13.26 -29.08
C ALA A 677 -0.19 14.54 -29.45
N ASN A 678 -0.94 14.54 -30.55
CA ASN A 678 -1.75 15.67 -31.02
C ASN A 678 -0.96 17.00 -31.16
N ASN A 679 0.29 16.90 -31.61
CA ASN A 679 1.24 18.01 -31.70
C ASN A 679 1.71 18.32 -33.14
N GLN A 680 1.22 17.60 -34.14
CA GLN A 680 1.71 17.67 -35.53
C GLN A 680 0.94 18.66 -36.39
N ASN A 681 1.12 19.96 -36.10
CA ASN A 681 0.44 21.04 -36.79
C ASN A 681 1.12 21.41 -38.14
N SER A 682 2.42 21.20 -38.27
CA SER A 682 3.20 21.59 -39.46
C SER A 682 3.97 20.41 -40.05
N ARG A 683 3.23 19.47 -40.63
CA ARG A 683 3.82 18.28 -41.24
C ARG A 683 4.39 18.62 -42.61
N ASP A 684 5.58 18.15 -42.90
CA ASP A 684 6.27 18.42 -44.15
C ASP A 684 5.85 17.40 -45.23
N GLN A 685 5.50 17.92 -46.42
CA GLN A 685 5.51 17.10 -47.62
C GLN A 685 6.94 17.01 -48.13
N ILE A 686 7.41 15.78 -48.32
CA ILE A 686 8.78 15.48 -48.76
C ILE A 686 8.76 14.61 -50.03
N ALA A 687 9.87 14.61 -50.75
CA ALA A 687 10.10 13.73 -51.89
C ALA A 687 11.50 13.10 -51.81
N SER A 688 11.68 11.97 -52.49
CA SER A 688 13.00 11.36 -52.67
C SER A 688 13.81 12.06 -53.77
N ASP A 689 15.11 11.86 -53.72
CA ASP A 689 16.00 12.09 -54.86
C ASP A 689 16.18 10.80 -55.69
N SER A 690 17.25 10.68 -56.47
CA SER A 690 17.55 9.47 -57.25
C SER A 690 18.12 8.31 -56.43
N PHE A 691 18.47 8.54 -55.16
CA PHE A 691 19.11 7.57 -54.28
C PHE A 691 18.14 7.03 -53.22
N SER A 692 17.20 7.84 -52.74
CA SER A 692 16.19 7.43 -51.75
C SER A 692 14.86 7.00 -52.38
N HIS A 693 13.98 6.43 -51.54
CA HIS A 693 12.66 5.95 -51.93
C HIS A 693 11.58 6.52 -51.02
N ILE A 694 10.46 6.97 -51.61
CA ILE A 694 9.25 7.30 -50.84
C ILE A 694 8.52 6.00 -50.48
N PHE A 695 8.23 5.79 -49.20
CA PHE A 695 7.46 4.62 -48.73
C PHE A 695 6.16 4.99 -48.02
N LEU A 696 6.05 6.22 -47.52
CA LEU A 696 4.83 6.74 -46.90
C LEU A 696 4.34 7.98 -47.66
N VAL A 697 3.03 8.09 -47.80
CA VAL A 697 2.35 9.18 -48.48
C VAL A 697 1.12 9.64 -47.68
N TYR A 698 0.79 10.93 -47.77
CA TYR A 698 -0.47 11.50 -47.26
C TYR A 698 -1.65 11.19 -48.20
N ASP A 699 -1.37 11.03 -49.49
CA ASP A 699 -2.35 10.72 -50.53
C ASP A 699 -1.76 9.67 -51.49
N THR A 700 -2.47 8.54 -51.65
CA THR A 700 -2.04 7.40 -52.47
C THR A 700 -2.27 7.56 -53.97
N ILE A 701 -3.03 8.59 -54.39
CA ILE A 701 -3.30 8.91 -55.80
C ILE A 701 -2.28 9.96 -56.26
N ALA A 702 -2.12 11.03 -55.48
CA ALA A 702 -1.19 12.11 -55.79
C ALA A 702 0.27 11.79 -55.36
N ASN A 703 0.50 10.67 -54.66
CA ASN A 703 1.80 10.26 -54.13
C ASN A 703 2.50 11.37 -53.32
N GLN A 704 1.75 12.10 -52.50
CA GLN A 704 2.27 13.19 -51.67
C GLN A 704 3.11 12.59 -50.54
N GLY A 705 4.44 12.63 -50.66
CA GLY A 705 5.35 11.92 -49.74
C GLY A 705 5.34 12.45 -48.30
N ALA A 706 5.33 11.51 -47.35
CA ALA A 706 5.35 11.72 -45.91
C ALA A 706 6.60 11.10 -45.23
N GLY A 707 7.20 10.10 -45.88
CA GLY A 707 8.37 9.39 -45.36
C GLY A 707 9.22 8.81 -46.48
N ILE A 708 10.55 8.90 -46.32
CA ILE A 708 11.52 8.29 -47.22
C ILE A 708 12.42 7.30 -46.48
N TYR A 709 13.05 6.41 -47.24
CA TYR A 709 14.15 5.61 -46.75
C TYR A 709 15.31 5.57 -47.74
N TYR A 710 16.51 5.30 -47.24
CA TYR A 710 17.73 5.19 -48.05
C TYR A 710 18.68 4.14 -47.47
N THR A 711 19.36 3.40 -48.35
CA THR A 711 20.49 2.55 -47.99
C THR A 711 21.71 3.00 -48.79
N ASP A 712 22.75 3.43 -48.10
CA ASP A 712 24.00 3.82 -48.75
C ASP A 712 24.74 2.57 -49.24
N PRO A 713 25.02 2.44 -50.55
CA PRO A 713 25.72 1.27 -51.09
C PRO A 713 27.17 1.15 -50.58
N ALA A 714 27.82 2.25 -50.21
CA ALA A 714 29.21 2.26 -49.75
C ALA A 714 29.32 1.92 -48.26
N SER A 715 28.63 2.69 -47.41
CA SER A 715 28.70 2.50 -45.94
C SER A 715 27.77 1.40 -45.42
N GLN A 716 26.79 0.96 -46.23
CA GLN A 716 25.69 0.09 -45.82
C GLN A 716 24.82 0.68 -44.69
N SER A 717 24.92 2.00 -44.46
CA SER A 717 24.04 2.71 -43.54
C SER A 717 22.60 2.71 -44.04
N ARG A 718 21.66 2.82 -43.10
CA ARG A 718 20.23 2.88 -43.42
C ARG A 718 19.58 4.06 -42.71
N LEU A 719 18.78 4.80 -43.46
CA LEU A 719 18.02 5.95 -43.01
C LEU A 719 16.54 5.71 -43.25
N ILE A 720 15.70 5.97 -42.26
CA ILE A 720 14.29 6.30 -42.42
C ILE A 720 14.11 7.74 -41.93
N TYR A 721 13.49 8.59 -42.75
CA TYR A 721 13.12 9.95 -42.38
C TYR A 721 11.62 10.18 -42.56
N LEU A 722 10.96 10.67 -41.52
CA LEU A 722 9.55 11.08 -41.52
C LEU A 722 9.44 12.61 -41.42
N GLY A 723 8.69 13.24 -42.33
CA GLY A 723 8.39 14.68 -42.29
C GLY A 723 7.39 15.10 -41.20
N PHE A 724 7.19 14.24 -40.21
CA PHE A 724 6.31 14.42 -39.06
C PHE A 724 6.85 13.61 -37.88
N GLY A 725 6.42 13.95 -36.67
CA GLY A 725 6.76 13.28 -35.42
C GLY A 725 6.04 11.94 -35.21
N PHE A 726 6.80 10.89 -34.95
CA PHE A 726 6.33 9.52 -34.69
C PHE A 726 5.40 9.43 -33.48
N GLU A 727 5.59 10.30 -32.48
CA GLU A 727 4.73 10.40 -31.29
C GLU A 727 3.25 10.63 -31.63
N ALA A 728 2.97 11.17 -32.82
CA ALA A 728 1.63 11.43 -33.30
C ALA A 728 0.91 10.20 -33.84
N ILE A 729 1.65 9.13 -34.17
CA ILE A 729 1.08 7.92 -34.77
C ILE A 729 0.10 7.28 -33.81
N ASN A 730 -1.13 7.08 -34.26
CA ASN A 730 -2.16 6.34 -33.54
C ASN A 730 -3.05 5.53 -34.50
N ARG A 731 -3.75 4.55 -33.92
CA ARG A 731 -4.78 3.77 -34.59
C ARG A 731 -6.16 4.23 -34.12
N PRO A 732 -6.91 5.00 -34.92
CA PRO A 732 -8.27 5.37 -34.57
C PRO A 732 -9.16 4.13 -34.48
N PRO A 733 -10.11 4.04 -33.53
CA PRO A 733 -11.02 2.90 -33.41
C PRO A 733 -11.84 2.62 -34.68
N THR A 734 -12.11 3.65 -35.49
CA THR A 734 -12.86 3.55 -36.76
C THR A 734 -12.06 2.92 -37.89
N TYR A 735 -10.73 2.75 -37.75
CA TYR A 735 -9.84 2.16 -38.74
C TYR A 735 -9.01 1.02 -38.11
N PRO A 736 -9.63 -0.12 -37.76
CA PRO A 736 -8.94 -1.22 -37.07
C PRO A 736 -7.80 -1.85 -37.89
N GLN A 737 -7.84 -1.70 -39.22
CA GLN A 737 -6.81 -2.15 -40.15
C GLN A 737 -5.54 -1.29 -40.12
N PHE A 738 -5.59 -0.08 -39.56
CA PHE A 738 -4.41 0.77 -39.42
C PHE A 738 -3.43 0.18 -38.42
N LEU A 739 -2.15 0.49 -38.61
CA LEU A 739 -1.10 0.07 -37.69
C LEU A 739 -1.21 0.85 -36.38
N THR A 740 -0.94 0.14 -35.29
CA THR A 740 -0.60 0.79 -34.01
C THR A 740 0.81 1.39 -34.08
N ARG A 741 1.11 2.31 -33.16
CA ARG A 741 2.47 2.86 -32.99
C ARG A 741 3.53 1.78 -32.82
N VAL A 742 3.21 0.73 -32.05
CA VAL A 742 4.09 -0.41 -31.79
C VAL A 742 4.39 -1.18 -33.08
N GLN A 743 3.34 -1.53 -33.85
CA GLN A 743 3.50 -2.22 -35.13
C GLN A 743 4.25 -1.38 -36.17
N PHE A 744 4.00 -0.08 -36.20
CA PHE A 744 4.71 0.83 -37.09
C PHE A 744 6.22 0.85 -36.78
N MET A 745 6.60 1.02 -35.51
CA MET A 745 8.00 0.98 -35.09
C MET A 745 8.64 -0.38 -35.34
N GLU A 746 7.91 -1.48 -35.14
CA GLU A 746 8.41 -2.84 -35.43
C GLU A 746 8.80 -2.99 -36.90
N LEU A 747 7.96 -2.52 -37.85
CA LEU A 747 8.28 -2.55 -39.28
C LEU A 747 9.50 -1.69 -39.62
N CYS A 748 9.56 -0.47 -39.08
CA CYS A 748 10.68 0.44 -39.31
C CYS A 748 12.00 -0.12 -38.77
N LEU A 749 12.02 -0.63 -37.55
CA LEU A 749 13.22 -1.24 -36.97
C LEU A 749 13.60 -2.53 -37.70
N SER A 750 12.64 -3.36 -38.12
CA SER A 750 12.92 -4.59 -38.87
C SER A 750 13.62 -4.28 -40.19
N TRP A 751 13.15 -3.25 -40.90
CA TRP A 751 13.80 -2.77 -42.11
C TRP A 751 15.18 -2.15 -41.84
N LEU A 752 15.31 -1.28 -40.84
CA LEU A 752 16.59 -0.66 -40.49
C LEU A 752 17.64 -1.71 -40.10
N THR A 753 17.24 -2.71 -39.32
CA THR A 753 18.19 -3.67 -38.75
C THR A 753 18.44 -4.85 -39.68
N GLY A 754 17.50 -5.20 -40.56
CA GLY A 754 17.51 -6.43 -41.35
C GLY A 754 17.10 -7.66 -40.56
N ILE A 755 16.53 -7.49 -39.36
CA ILE A 755 16.11 -8.57 -38.47
C ILE A 755 14.59 -8.64 -38.56
N SER A 756 14.06 -9.63 -39.28
CA SER A 756 12.62 -9.82 -39.51
C SER A 756 11.83 -10.21 -38.25
N GLU A 757 12.54 -10.55 -37.17
CA GLU A 757 12.01 -10.97 -35.87
C GLU A 757 12.73 -10.24 -34.74
N ILE A 758 12.64 -8.91 -34.69
CA ILE A 758 13.11 -8.13 -33.52
C ILE A 758 12.46 -8.65 -32.22
N THR A 759 11.35 -9.38 -32.34
CA THR A 759 10.52 -9.97 -31.28
C THR A 759 10.71 -11.47 -31.02
N LYS A 760 11.70 -12.18 -31.57
CA LYS A 760 12.03 -13.57 -31.15
C LYS A 760 13.30 -13.71 -30.31
N THR A 761 13.61 -12.75 -29.45
CA THR A 761 14.21 -13.17 -28.18
C THR A 761 13.07 -13.74 -27.35
N ASN A 762 13.00 -15.09 -27.24
CA ASN A 762 12.29 -15.72 -26.13
C ASN A 762 12.58 -14.87 -24.88
N PRO A 763 11.57 -14.42 -24.12
CA PRO A 763 11.82 -13.66 -22.91
C PRO A 763 12.86 -14.43 -22.12
N MET A 764 14.02 -13.80 -21.90
CA MET A 764 15.13 -14.43 -21.19
C MET A 764 14.56 -15.12 -19.95
N PRO A 765 14.85 -16.40 -19.71
CA PRO A 765 14.45 -17.11 -18.52
C PRO A 765 14.70 -16.27 -17.28
N LYS A 766 13.66 -15.70 -16.69
CA LYS A 766 13.80 -14.91 -15.47
C LYS A 766 13.70 -15.89 -14.32
N ILE A 767 14.87 -16.28 -13.80
CA ILE A 767 15.00 -17.14 -12.62
C ILE A 767 15.36 -16.22 -11.46
N GLN A 768 14.43 -16.03 -10.54
CA GLN A 768 14.67 -15.33 -9.28
C GLN A 768 14.75 -16.35 -8.16
N VAL A 769 15.80 -16.24 -7.34
CA VAL A 769 16.01 -17.11 -6.19
C VAL A 769 16.07 -16.24 -4.95
N PHE A 770 15.11 -16.39 -4.03
CA PHE A 770 15.02 -15.56 -2.83
C PHE A 770 14.26 -16.26 -1.70
N PRO A 771 14.49 -15.88 -0.42
CA PRO A 771 15.62 -15.08 0.02
C PRO A 771 16.94 -15.81 -0.21
N GLN A 772 18.05 -15.08 -0.29
CA GLN A 772 19.39 -15.66 -0.41
C GLN A 772 20.39 -14.71 0.28
N PRO A 773 21.03 -15.08 1.40
CA PRO A 773 20.91 -16.34 2.16
C PRO A 773 19.49 -16.67 2.65
N PHE A 774 19.20 -17.94 2.91
CA PHE A 774 17.90 -18.38 3.46
C PHE A 774 18.07 -19.28 4.70
N SER A 775 17.09 -19.24 5.61
CA SER A 775 17.12 -20.00 6.87
C SER A 775 15.99 -21.01 7.07
N ARG A 776 14.85 -20.83 6.39
CA ARG A 776 13.72 -21.79 6.44
C ARG A 776 13.36 -22.34 5.08
N LEU A 777 13.26 -21.47 4.08
CA LEU A 777 12.91 -21.84 2.71
C LEU A 777 13.53 -20.88 1.71
N VAL A 778 13.79 -21.37 0.50
CA VAL A 778 14.20 -20.59 -0.66
C VAL A 778 13.20 -20.84 -1.79
N HIS A 779 12.77 -19.75 -2.42
CA HIS A 779 11.86 -19.74 -3.55
C HIS A 779 12.65 -19.63 -4.85
N PHE A 780 12.27 -20.43 -5.84
CA PHE A 780 12.65 -20.29 -7.24
C PHE A 780 11.42 -19.82 -8.02
N ASN A 781 11.45 -18.57 -8.46
CA ASN A 781 10.47 -18.02 -9.40
C ASN A 781 11.05 -18.13 -10.80
N ILE A 782 10.49 -19.02 -11.61
CA ILE A 782 10.96 -19.32 -12.96
C ILE A 782 9.87 -18.87 -13.93
N ASN A 783 10.15 -17.81 -14.70
CA ASN A 783 9.26 -17.34 -15.76
C ASN A 783 9.84 -17.74 -17.13
N LEU A 784 9.21 -18.75 -17.75
CA LEU A 784 9.61 -19.34 -19.03
C LEU A 784 8.42 -19.34 -19.98
N PRO A 785 8.26 -18.31 -20.83
CA PRO A 785 7.02 -18.16 -21.60
C PRO A 785 6.77 -19.23 -22.66
N ASN A 786 7.74 -20.10 -22.99
CA ASN A 786 7.58 -21.11 -24.03
C ASN A 786 8.43 -22.39 -23.85
N GLU A 787 9.09 -22.62 -22.70
CA GLU A 787 10.01 -23.76 -22.50
C GLU A 787 9.55 -24.73 -21.39
N VAL A 788 9.94 -26.00 -21.51
CA VAL A 788 9.73 -27.03 -20.47
C VAL A 788 10.97 -27.09 -19.58
N VAL A 789 10.78 -26.96 -18.27
CA VAL A 789 11.82 -27.28 -17.28
C VAL A 789 11.97 -28.79 -17.26
N LYS A 790 13.06 -29.31 -17.85
CA LYS A 790 13.35 -30.74 -17.85
C LYS A 790 13.76 -31.21 -16.47
N THR A 791 14.74 -30.55 -15.85
CA THR A 791 15.17 -30.90 -14.49
C THR A 791 15.63 -29.68 -13.70
N ILE A 792 15.34 -29.68 -12.40
CA ILE A 792 16.00 -28.80 -11.42
C ILE A 792 16.56 -29.66 -10.32
N LYS A 793 17.86 -29.49 -10.09
CA LYS A 793 18.63 -30.29 -9.13
C LYS A 793 19.39 -29.35 -8.21
N ILE A 794 19.44 -29.71 -6.93
CA ILE A 794 20.26 -29.05 -5.93
C ILE A 794 21.40 -30.00 -5.58
N TYR A 795 22.61 -29.45 -5.49
CA TYR A 795 23.86 -30.15 -5.26
C TYR A 795 24.54 -29.60 -4.02
N ASN A 796 25.21 -30.46 -3.27
CA ASN A 796 26.14 -30.04 -2.23
C ASN A 796 27.48 -29.58 -2.84
N CYS A 797 28.41 -29.11 -2.00
CA CYS A 797 29.73 -28.66 -2.42
C CYS A 797 30.62 -29.75 -3.05
N SER A 798 30.31 -31.04 -2.85
CA SER A 798 31.02 -32.16 -3.48
C SER A 798 30.44 -32.53 -4.85
N GLY A 799 29.47 -31.78 -5.38
CA GLY A 799 28.80 -32.07 -6.65
C GLY A 799 27.78 -33.23 -6.58
N ARG A 800 27.42 -33.70 -5.38
CA ARG A 800 26.37 -34.72 -5.20
C ARG A 800 24.99 -34.06 -5.24
N CYS A 801 24.11 -34.57 -6.10
CA CYS A 801 22.70 -34.15 -6.14
C CYS A 801 21.99 -34.59 -4.86
N ILE A 802 21.42 -33.63 -4.13
CA ILE A 802 20.73 -33.84 -2.85
C ILE A 802 19.21 -33.67 -2.93
N TYR A 803 18.71 -32.92 -3.91
CA TYR A 803 17.28 -32.68 -4.10
C TYR A 803 16.96 -32.48 -5.57
N ARG A 804 15.82 -33.00 -6.02
CA ARG A 804 15.33 -32.85 -7.39
C ARG A 804 13.86 -32.44 -7.38
N PHE A 805 13.56 -31.35 -8.09
CA PHE A 805 12.17 -30.98 -8.33
C PHE A 805 11.58 -31.80 -9.48
N PRO A 806 10.28 -32.11 -9.44
CA PRO A 806 9.58 -32.67 -10.58
C PRO A 806 9.62 -31.71 -11.78
N ALA A 807 9.63 -32.27 -13.00
CA ALA A 807 9.59 -31.48 -14.23
C ALA A 807 8.30 -30.63 -14.29
N LYS A 808 8.41 -29.40 -14.80
CA LYS A 808 7.30 -28.43 -14.87
C LYS A 808 7.38 -27.62 -16.17
N SER A 809 6.24 -27.24 -16.73
CA SER A 809 6.16 -26.38 -17.92
C SER A 809 5.62 -25.00 -17.55
N GLY A 810 6.06 -23.95 -18.25
CA GLY A 810 5.57 -22.59 -18.06
C GLY A 810 6.06 -21.90 -16.78
N ARG A 811 5.26 -20.98 -16.24
CA ARG A 811 5.57 -20.27 -14.99
C ARG A 811 5.53 -21.24 -13.82
N SER A 812 6.63 -21.32 -13.09
CA SER A 812 6.77 -22.23 -11.95
C SER A 812 7.29 -21.49 -10.73
N HIS A 813 6.59 -21.67 -9.60
CA HIS A 813 7.09 -21.33 -8.27
C HIS A 813 7.46 -22.62 -7.56
N LEU A 814 8.72 -22.74 -7.16
CA LEU A 814 9.25 -23.92 -6.47
C LEU A 814 9.87 -23.50 -5.16
N VAL A 815 9.75 -24.35 -4.15
CA VAL A 815 10.23 -24.07 -2.80
C VAL A 815 11.12 -25.21 -2.34
N TRP A 816 12.32 -24.87 -1.88
CA TRP A 816 13.19 -25.80 -1.16
C TRP A 816 13.32 -25.35 0.28
N ASN A 817 13.14 -26.28 1.21
CA ASN A 817 13.16 -26.04 2.66
C ASN A 817 14.48 -26.49 3.32
N GLY A 818 15.53 -26.75 2.54
CA GLY A 818 16.79 -27.26 3.09
C GLY A 818 16.73 -28.73 3.51
N SER A 819 15.93 -29.57 2.85
CA SER A 819 15.96 -31.04 3.04
C SER A 819 16.51 -31.78 1.82
N ASP A 820 17.04 -32.98 2.01
CA ASP A 820 17.34 -33.90 0.93
C ASP A 820 16.05 -34.54 0.37
N GLN A 821 16.20 -35.37 -0.68
CA GLN A 821 15.09 -36.03 -1.36
C GLN A 821 14.26 -36.96 -0.44
N ASN A 822 14.82 -37.41 0.69
CA ASN A 822 14.15 -38.27 1.67
C ASN A 822 13.51 -37.47 2.81
N GLY A 823 13.48 -36.13 2.71
CA GLY A 823 12.91 -35.24 3.72
C GLY A 823 13.83 -34.97 4.92
N LYS A 824 15.10 -35.43 4.89
CA LYS A 824 16.06 -35.17 5.97
C LYS A 824 16.72 -33.81 5.78
N SER A 825 16.71 -32.96 6.80
CA SER A 825 17.37 -31.65 6.74
C SER A 825 18.87 -31.77 6.43
N VAL A 826 19.36 -30.89 5.55
CA VAL A 826 20.79 -30.77 5.23
C VAL A 826 21.50 -29.82 6.23
N SER A 827 22.84 -29.84 6.24
CA SER A 827 23.66 -28.95 7.07
C SER A 827 23.62 -27.50 6.58
N SER A 828 23.88 -26.52 7.45
CA SER A 828 24.19 -25.16 6.98
C SER A 828 25.38 -25.17 6.02
N GLY A 829 25.34 -24.35 4.99
CA GLY A 829 26.43 -24.28 4.02
C GLY A 829 26.02 -23.83 2.62
N VAL A 830 26.97 -23.96 1.70
CA VAL A 830 26.81 -23.59 0.30
C VAL A 830 26.32 -24.79 -0.51
N TYR A 831 25.25 -24.56 -1.27
CA TYR A 831 24.67 -25.49 -2.23
C TYR A 831 24.63 -24.85 -3.61
N PHE A 832 24.45 -25.65 -4.64
CA PHE A 832 24.34 -25.19 -6.01
C PHE A 832 23.07 -25.74 -6.64
N TYR A 833 22.34 -24.93 -7.38
CA TYR A 833 21.24 -25.42 -8.19
C TYR A 833 21.66 -25.47 -9.66
N ARG A 834 21.09 -26.43 -10.40
CA ARG A 834 21.15 -26.50 -11.86
C ARG A 834 19.75 -26.69 -12.40
N ILE A 835 19.40 -25.90 -13.41
CA ILE A 835 18.13 -25.92 -14.12
C ILE A 835 18.45 -26.23 -15.57
N GLU A 836 17.90 -27.33 -16.09
CA GLU A 836 18.02 -27.75 -17.48
C GLU A 836 16.68 -27.50 -18.20
N LEU A 837 16.71 -26.71 -19.27
CA LEU A 837 15.54 -26.36 -20.08
C LEU A 837 15.64 -26.99 -21.47
N GLY A 838 14.52 -27.43 -22.06
CA GLY A 838 14.50 -27.81 -23.48
C GLY A 838 13.20 -28.50 -23.92
N LYS A 839 12.86 -28.38 -25.21
CA LYS A 839 11.69 -29.04 -25.82
C LYS A 839 11.96 -30.47 -26.31
N ASP A 840 13.18 -30.76 -26.78
CA ASP A 840 13.65 -32.08 -27.28
C ASP A 840 15.12 -32.37 -26.88
N SER A 841 15.61 -33.58 -27.06
CA SER A 841 16.94 -34.07 -26.61
C SER A 841 18.16 -33.40 -27.27
N SER A 842 17.98 -32.58 -28.30
CA SER A 842 19.08 -31.98 -29.09
C SER A 842 19.42 -30.51 -28.76
N SER A 843 18.63 -29.80 -27.93
CA SER A 843 18.99 -28.48 -27.39
C SER A 843 18.61 -28.37 -25.91
N THR A 844 19.62 -28.15 -25.05
CA THR A 844 19.41 -27.99 -23.60
C THR A 844 20.11 -26.73 -23.11
N THR A 845 19.36 -25.75 -22.63
CA THR A 845 19.91 -24.55 -21.98
C THR A 845 20.03 -24.82 -20.48
N THR A 846 21.21 -24.56 -19.91
CA THR A 846 21.49 -24.84 -18.49
C THR A 846 21.72 -23.56 -17.72
N PHE A 847 20.94 -23.34 -16.65
CA PHE A 847 21.16 -22.28 -15.67
C PHE A 847 21.69 -22.86 -14.37
N GLN A 848 22.58 -22.16 -13.70
CA GLN A 848 23.13 -22.59 -12.42
C GLN A 848 23.37 -21.41 -11.50
N GLY A 849 23.28 -21.63 -10.19
CA GLY A 849 23.52 -20.59 -9.21
C GLY A 849 23.79 -21.14 -7.82
N ARG A 850 24.24 -20.27 -6.92
CA ARG A 850 24.61 -20.59 -5.55
C ARG A 850 23.44 -20.36 -4.59
N LEU A 851 23.27 -21.28 -3.65
CA LEU A 851 22.37 -21.19 -2.49
C LEU A 851 23.21 -21.18 -1.21
N THR A 852 22.82 -20.38 -0.23
CA THR A 852 23.49 -20.24 1.07
C THR A 852 22.43 -20.53 2.13
N TYR A 853 22.49 -21.72 2.70
CA TYR A 853 21.57 -22.17 3.72
C TYR A 853 22.15 -21.91 5.11
N LEU A 854 21.45 -21.11 5.91
CA LEU A 854 21.80 -20.78 7.29
C LEU A 854 20.73 -21.38 8.20
N LYS A 855 20.97 -22.60 8.69
CA LYS A 855 20.06 -23.23 9.65
C LYS A 855 19.93 -22.30 10.87
N PRO A 856 18.69 -22.00 11.33
CA PRO A 856 18.46 -21.16 12.50
C PRO A 856 19.10 -21.72 13.76
#